data_AF-A0AA36CQ32-F1
#
_entry.id   AF-A0AA36CQ32-F1
#
_cell.length_a   1.000
_cell.length_b   1.000
_cell.length_c   1.000
_cell.angle_alpha   90.00
_cell.angle_beta   90.00
_cell.angle_gamma   90.00
#
_symmetry.space_group_name_H-M   'P 1'
#
loop_
_entity.id
_entity.type
_entity.pdbx_description
1 polymer ?
#
loop_
_entity_poly.entity_id
_entity_poly.type
_entity_poly.pdbx_seq_one_letter_code
_entity_poly.pdbx_strand_id
1 'polypeptide(L)'
;MTETPRRDTVNPYSPIITVSCPRLSHIHFLSDRQAWGKREDQTGLATHLVHPYACIHRSFRIESSTVISGKVLAVFPSDSLHTCLHNCSQKPECRAANYVMSTGEEPHCLLVDTRHPGNASQLPVEQHGLYAATRFCVQEAFATRCPGRHWSFERFANRRLLDSRFSLELREIATLEECLEECVVHGHCLAVLWQDSKHICELASISLQAVHNPRQFFAYDKETDLYESNCAHGASSAPSCSFLNLPGAGIIDHFDERIGNVPNADSCENICLDKGDDWGICRMYTFDSRHHTCYLSHSASRALGRSPLEDGHRPYLATGELDDCVQLSIKCKPESLELHSESLKLFGGELKTKKASEVMCQRSISPNYAFQLELPYQKCGIEKQTTDGSSFGGTLYLKEGSTQLVTIRDKVIKVNCRIHTQMEPMRDQTVAVHMHVSAGNDTRLRNGLIVPTGPLRYQGIMAHPNSPYRLNFTRSGPTKIGQLVIEMGDPEGGEFTVRNVVALLGPSGPTQKPHLLIDGEGCVVDRAAVRQISRQIPGQLIIDIDLTAFGEATEVVYQSLIEPCSYNCMPSCNHELLKDFLPAKTMRRRRSLPAGRALEISQDVYKISGGRTKLMALEPPNGSGEVEVEEVWSAALAKKICHGTYSELHCVASLLVIFLFLSLAIVSVSIACYYGKQYRRHQQLIRPPIGRVEYEFREESIQK
;
A
#
# COMPACT_ATOMS: atom_id res chain seq x y z
N MET A 1 13.35 -45.63 48.09
CA MET A 1 12.48 -44.93 49.05
C MET A 1 11.67 -43.93 48.24
N THR A 2 10.66 -44.37 47.48
CA THR A 2 9.23 -44.47 47.87
C THR A 2 8.71 -43.22 48.57
N GLU A 3 7.99 -42.38 47.84
CA GLU A 3 6.72 -41.76 48.27
C GLU A 3 6.08 -40.93 47.14
N THR A 4 5.06 -41.50 46.50
CA THR A 4 3.78 -40.82 46.22
C THR A 4 2.87 -41.09 47.43
N PRO A 5 1.80 -40.32 47.76
CA PRO A 5 0.78 -39.82 46.82
C PRO A 5 0.04 -38.51 47.20
N ARG A 6 -0.79 -37.96 46.29
CA ARG A 6 -2.24 -37.76 46.53
C ARG A 6 -2.98 -37.22 45.31
N ARG A 7 -4.23 -37.66 45.23
CA ARG A 7 -5.24 -37.53 44.18
C ARG A 7 -6.38 -36.65 44.70
N ASP A 8 -7.31 -36.35 43.80
CA ASP A 8 -8.66 -35.77 43.97
C ASP A 8 -8.68 -34.24 43.78
N THR A 9 -9.55 -33.62 42.96
CA THR A 9 -10.96 -33.92 42.66
C THR A 9 -11.40 -33.34 41.30
N VAL A 10 -12.36 -34.02 40.67
CA VAL A 10 -13.16 -33.64 39.49
C VAL A 10 -14.40 -32.84 39.92
N ASN A 11 -14.78 -31.78 39.19
CA ASN A 11 -16.17 -31.49 38.79
C ASN A 11 -16.27 -30.35 37.73
N PRO A 12 -17.40 -30.19 37.02
CA PRO A 12 -17.46 -29.99 35.57
C PRO A 12 -18.06 -28.61 35.25
N TYR A 13 -18.56 -28.41 34.02
CA TYR A 13 -19.25 -27.23 33.47
C TYR A 13 -18.40 -26.30 32.60
N SER A 14 -18.40 -26.60 31.30
CA SER A 14 -18.33 -25.57 30.26
C SER A 14 -19.09 -26.07 29.01
N PRO A 15 -20.08 -25.32 28.51
CA PRO A 15 -20.92 -25.76 27.40
C PRO A 15 -20.19 -25.61 26.06
N ILE A 16 -20.27 -26.67 25.26
CA ILE A 16 -19.87 -26.70 23.86
C ILE A 16 -20.99 -26.02 23.06
N ILE A 17 -20.70 -24.88 22.44
CA ILE A 17 -21.55 -24.29 21.40
C ILE A 17 -20.98 -24.75 20.06
N THR A 18 -21.59 -25.79 19.50
CA THR A 18 -21.47 -26.18 18.09
C THR A 18 -22.35 -25.25 17.24
N VAL A 19 -21.73 -24.44 16.39
CA VAL A 19 -22.44 -23.72 15.33
C VAL A 19 -22.29 -24.51 14.03
N SER A 20 -23.38 -25.17 13.64
CA SER A 20 -23.58 -25.81 12.36
C SER A 20 -23.95 -24.77 11.29
N CYS A 21 -23.16 -24.66 10.23
CA CYS A 21 -23.54 -23.91 9.02
C CYS A 21 -24.37 -24.79 8.07
N PRO A 22 -25.51 -24.30 7.54
CA PRO A 22 -26.34 -25.04 6.61
C PRO A 22 -25.75 -25.02 5.19
N ARG A 23 -25.84 -26.17 4.51
CA ARG A 23 -25.64 -26.32 3.06
C ARG A 23 -26.71 -25.52 2.32
N LEU A 24 -26.28 -24.66 1.41
CA LEU A 24 -27.12 -24.11 0.34
C LEU A 24 -26.68 -24.70 -1.00
N SER A 25 -27.66 -25.31 -1.64
CA SER A 25 -27.68 -25.98 -2.93
C SER A 25 -27.87 -25.01 -4.09
N HIS A 26 -27.51 -25.50 -5.28
CA HIS A 26 -27.83 -25.01 -6.63
C HIS A 26 -27.08 -23.77 -7.11
N ILE A 27 -26.25 -23.95 -8.15
CA ILE A 27 -26.33 -23.24 -9.42
C ILE A 27 -25.79 -24.17 -10.53
N HIS A 28 -26.54 -24.22 -11.62
CA HIS A 28 -26.32 -24.96 -12.85
C HIS A 28 -25.01 -24.57 -13.55
N PHE A 29 -24.29 -25.56 -14.10
CA PHE A 29 -23.51 -25.36 -15.31
C PHE A 29 -23.77 -26.48 -16.32
N LEU A 30 -23.87 -26.04 -17.57
CA LEU A 30 -24.35 -26.75 -18.73
C LEU A 30 -23.48 -27.96 -19.10
N SER A 31 -24.20 -29.00 -19.48
CA SER A 31 -23.73 -30.22 -20.13
C SER A 31 -23.19 -29.91 -21.52
N ASP A 32 -22.01 -30.44 -21.85
CA ASP A 32 -21.77 -30.99 -23.18
C ASP A 32 -21.26 -32.44 -23.06
N ARG A 33 -22.02 -33.34 -23.68
CA ARG A 33 -21.71 -34.76 -23.88
C ARG A 33 -21.01 -34.93 -25.22
N GLN A 34 -19.99 -35.78 -25.25
CA GLN A 34 -19.79 -36.84 -26.25
C GLN A 34 -18.61 -37.70 -25.75
N ALA A 35 -18.87 -38.83 -25.07
CA ALA A 35 -19.05 -40.17 -25.62
C ALA A 35 -17.75 -40.79 -26.17
N TRP A 36 -17.27 -41.87 -25.56
CA TRP A 36 -17.10 -43.22 -26.15
C TRP A 36 -16.41 -44.20 -25.18
N GLY A 37 -16.99 -45.41 -25.03
CA GLY A 37 -16.23 -46.67 -24.92
C GLY A 37 -15.91 -47.28 -23.54
N LYS A 38 -16.72 -48.25 -23.10
CA LYS A 38 -16.43 -49.26 -22.04
C LYS A 38 -15.56 -50.42 -22.57
N ARG A 39 -14.70 -50.98 -21.71
CA ARG A 39 -14.44 -52.43 -21.45
C ARG A 39 -13.43 -52.55 -20.29
N GLU A 40 -13.84 -53.04 -19.13
CA GLU A 40 -13.87 -54.44 -18.64
C GLU A 40 -12.59 -54.86 -17.89
N ASP A 41 -12.83 -55.15 -16.61
CA ASP A 41 -12.06 -55.79 -15.54
C ASP A 41 -10.75 -56.54 -15.87
N GLN A 42 -9.74 -56.35 -15.01
CA GLN A 42 -9.23 -57.44 -14.17
C GLN A 42 -8.33 -56.95 -13.02
N THR A 43 -8.58 -57.54 -11.86
CA THR A 43 -7.94 -57.37 -10.57
C THR A 43 -6.46 -57.78 -10.56
N GLY A 44 -5.62 -56.94 -9.97
CA GLY A 44 -4.26 -57.30 -9.55
C GLY A 44 -3.80 -56.37 -8.43
N LEU A 45 -3.85 -56.88 -7.19
CA LEU A 45 -3.24 -56.25 -6.02
C LEU A 45 -1.74 -56.05 -6.30
N ALA A 46 -1.35 -54.82 -6.61
CA ALA A 46 0.01 -54.35 -6.47
C ALA A 46 -0.04 -53.16 -5.52
N THR A 47 0.55 -53.34 -4.33
CA THR A 47 0.93 -52.27 -3.43
C THR A 47 1.77 -51.27 -4.21
N HIS A 48 1.12 -50.23 -4.74
CA HIS A 48 1.79 -49.05 -5.25
C HIS A 48 2.50 -48.39 -4.08
N LEU A 49 3.80 -48.66 -4.00
CA LEU A 49 4.77 -47.74 -3.41
C LEU A 49 4.43 -46.34 -3.91
N VAL A 50 4.03 -45.47 -2.98
CA VAL A 50 3.84 -44.04 -3.22
C VAL A 50 5.14 -43.52 -3.82
N HIS A 51 5.15 -43.28 -5.13
CA HIS A 51 6.24 -42.53 -5.75
C HIS A 51 6.18 -41.11 -5.17
N PRO A 52 7.26 -40.61 -4.54
CA PRO A 52 7.28 -39.25 -4.06
C PRO A 52 7.14 -38.35 -5.29
N TYR A 53 6.17 -37.44 -5.22
CA TYR A 53 5.82 -36.39 -6.19
C TYR A 53 6.84 -36.20 -7.32
N ALA A 54 6.44 -36.50 -8.55
CA ALA A 54 7.20 -36.10 -9.72
C ALA A 54 7.43 -34.58 -9.65
N CYS A 55 8.70 -34.18 -9.58
CA CYS A 55 9.13 -32.79 -9.47
C CYS A 55 8.64 -32.01 -10.70
N ILE A 56 7.53 -31.29 -10.57
CA ILE A 56 6.86 -30.58 -11.68
C ILE A 56 7.73 -29.41 -12.13
N HIS A 57 8.20 -28.60 -11.16
CA HIS A 57 9.11 -27.49 -11.41
C HIS A 57 10.35 -27.59 -10.53
N ARG A 58 11.47 -27.09 -11.08
CA ARG A 58 12.78 -27.10 -10.43
C ARG A 58 13.24 -25.66 -10.23
N SER A 59 13.66 -25.34 -9.03
CA SER A 59 14.34 -24.08 -8.71
C SER A 59 15.62 -24.36 -7.92
N PHE A 60 16.41 -23.33 -7.69
CA PHE A 60 17.66 -23.41 -6.92
C PHE A 60 17.61 -22.48 -5.71
N ARG A 61 18.17 -22.95 -4.60
CA ARG A 61 18.59 -22.10 -3.48
C ARG A 61 20.08 -21.85 -3.58
N ILE A 62 20.53 -20.63 -3.40
CA ILE A 62 21.94 -20.25 -3.47
C ILE A 62 22.49 -19.95 -2.07
N GLU A 63 23.80 -20.08 -1.92
CA GLU A 63 24.53 -19.75 -0.70
C GLU A 63 25.89 -19.18 -1.10
N SER A 64 26.25 -18.02 -0.55
CA SER A 64 27.52 -17.35 -0.86
C SER A 64 28.69 -18.02 -0.14
N SER A 65 29.87 -18.01 -0.77
CA SER A 65 31.14 -18.46 -0.16
C SER A 65 31.14 -19.90 0.38
N THR A 66 30.39 -20.79 -0.26
CA THR A 66 30.36 -22.22 0.05
C THR A 66 30.60 -23.05 -1.22
N VAL A 67 30.95 -24.32 -1.03
CA VAL A 67 31.13 -25.29 -2.12
C VAL A 67 30.37 -26.56 -1.79
N ILE A 68 29.45 -26.95 -2.66
CA ILE A 68 28.72 -28.21 -2.54
C ILE A 68 29.59 -29.37 -3.05
N SER A 69 29.71 -30.40 -2.22
CA SER A 69 30.42 -31.63 -2.54
C SER A 69 29.54 -32.63 -3.32
N GLY A 70 30.16 -33.38 -4.23
CA GLY A 70 29.51 -34.44 -4.98
C GLY A 70 30.28 -34.77 -6.27
N LYS A 71 29.78 -35.73 -7.05
CA LYS A 71 30.40 -36.10 -8.32
C LYS A 71 30.30 -34.96 -9.33
N VAL A 72 31.44 -34.47 -9.81
CA VAL A 72 31.50 -33.45 -10.85
C VAL A 72 31.03 -34.03 -12.18
N LEU A 73 30.00 -33.41 -12.75
CA LEU A 73 29.37 -33.81 -14.00
C LEU A 73 29.93 -33.05 -15.20
N ALA A 74 30.28 -31.78 -15.00
CA ALA A 74 30.85 -30.90 -16.02
C ALA A 74 31.52 -29.70 -15.36
N VAL A 75 32.54 -29.16 -16.03
CA VAL A 75 33.19 -27.89 -15.70
C VAL A 75 33.28 -27.08 -17.00
N PHE A 76 32.86 -25.82 -16.97
CA PHE A 76 32.93 -24.93 -18.14
C PHE A 76 33.06 -23.46 -17.70
N PRO A 77 33.73 -22.61 -18.50
CA PRO A 77 33.80 -21.17 -18.23
C PRO A 77 32.40 -20.55 -18.31
N SER A 78 32.09 -19.64 -17.39
CA SER A 78 30.79 -18.99 -17.34
C SER A 78 30.89 -17.63 -16.69
N ASP A 79 30.50 -16.58 -17.40
CA ASP A 79 30.43 -15.22 -16.86
C ASP A 79 29.16 -14.95 -16.05
N SER A 80 28.27 -15.93 -15.88
CA SER A 80 26.98 -15.72 -15.22
C SER A 80 26.53 -16.92 -14.38
N LEU A 81 26.16 -16.66 -13.14
CA LEU A 81 25.45 -17.61 -12.29
C LEU A 81 24.19 -18.14 -12.99
N HIS A 82 23.45 -17.28 -13.71
CA HIS A 82 22.25 -17.67 -14.43
C HIS A 82 22.54 -18.75 -15.47
N THR A 83 23.58 -18.59 -16.29
CA THR A 83 24.01 -19.60 -17.27
C THR A 83 24.45 -20.91 -16.58
N CYS A 84 25.12 -20.81 -15.44
CA CYS A 84 25.52 -21.96 -14.64
C CYS A 84 24.30 -22.79 -14.19
N LEU A 85 23.29 -22.13 -13.61
CA LEU A 85 22.05 -22.77 -13.15
C LEU A 85 21.20 -23.29 -14.31
N HIS A 86 21.14 -22.54 -15.42
CA HIS A 86 20.45 -22.96 -16.63
C HIS A 86 20.99 -24.32 -17.10
N ASN A 87 22.30 -24.45 -17.25
CA ASN A 87 22.93 -25.68 -17.71
C ASN A 87 22.74 -26.84 -16.72
N CYS A 88 22.71 -26.57 -15.41
CA CYS A 88 22.33 -27.59 -14.43
C CYS A 88 20.88 -28.04 -14.60
N SER A 89 19.95 -27.11 -14.88
CA SER A 89 18.53 -27.41 -15.02
C SER A 89 18.21 -28.35 -16.20
N GLN A 90 19.02 -28.27 -17.27
CA GLN A 90 18.94 -29.14 -18.44
C GLN A 90 19.37 -30.59 -18.17
N LYS A 91 20.12 -30.84 -17.09
CA LYS A 91 20.61 -32.18 -16.73
C LYS A 91 19.80 -32.79 -15.59
N PRO A 92 19.09 -33.91 -15.79
CA PRO A 92 18.29 -34.51 -14.73
C PRO A 92 19.13 -34.99 -13.54
N GLU A 93 20.37 -35.42 -13.77
CA GLU A 93 21.34 -35.83 -12.76
C GLU A 93 21.98 -34.68 -11.98
N CYS A 94 21.97 -33.45 -12.51
CA CYS A 94 22.56 -32.29 -11.83
C CYS A 94 21.67 -31.85 -10.67
N ARG A 95 22.18 -31.97 -9.43
CA ARG A 95 21.45 -31.62 -8.21
C ARG A 95 21.98 -30.35 -7.57
N ALA A 96 23.19 -29.95 -7.91
CA ALA A 96 23.81 -28.73 -7.43
C ALA A 96 24.76 -28.15 -8.47
N ALA A 97 25.10 -26.88 -8.31
CA ALA A 97 26.14 -26.22 -9.09
C ALA A 97 27.00 -25.35 -8.18
N ASN A 98 28.31 -25.26 -8.47
CA ASN A 98 29.22 -24.32 -7.83
C ASN A 98 29.67 -23.30 -8.88
N TYR A 99 29.37 -22.03 -8.64
CA TYR A 99 29.86 -20.90 -9.41
C TYR A 99 31.10 -20.34 -8.71
N VAL A 100 32.26 -20.43 -9.35
CA VAL A 100 33.56 -20.19 -8.71
C VAL A 100 34.46 -19.32 -9.56
N MET A 101 35.37 -18.61 -8.90
CA MET A 101 36.41 -17.83 -9.56
C MET A 101 37.67 -17.82 -8.69
N SER A 102 38.77 -18.36 -9.21
CA SER A 102 40.09 -18.21 -8.59
C SER A 102 40.65 -16.81 -8.90
N THR A 103 41.55 -16.31 -8.05
CA THR A 103 42.16 -14.99 -8.25
C THR A 103 42.91 -14.92 -9.60
N GLY A 104 42.43 -14.04 -10.50
CA GLY A 104 43.04 -13.82 -11.81
C GLY A 104 42.62 -14.81 -12.91
N GLU A 105 41.69 -15.72 -12.62
CA GLU A 105 41.12 -16.66 -13.60
C GLU A 105 39.73 -16.20 -14.07
N GLU A 106 39.26 -16.78 -15.18
CA GLU A 106 37.88 -16.60 -15.61
C GLU A 106 36.93 -17.34 -14.66
N PRO A 107 35.71 -16.83 -14.39
CA PRO A 107 34.72 -17.53 -13.60
C PRO A 107 34.28 -18.81 -14.31
N HIS A 108 34.09 -19.88 -13.54
CA HIS A 108 33.74 -21.21 -14.03
C HIS A 108 32.53 -21.76 -13.28
N CYS A 109 31.76 -22.61 -13.96
CA CYS A 109 30.65 -23.34 -13.39
C CYS A 109 30.99 -24.83 -13.28
N LEU A 110 30.77 -25.40 -12.11
CA LEU A 110 30.88 -26.84 -11.86
C LEU A 110 29.51 -27.43 -11.58
N LEU A 111 29.07 -28.37 -12.40
CA LEU A 111 27.81 -29.10 -12.20
C LEU A 111 28.07 -30.33 -11.33
N VAL A 112 27.22 -30.55 -10.32
CA VAL A 112 27.44 -31.57 -9.29
C VAL A 112 26.22 -32.47 -9.10
N ASP A 113 26.43 -33.79 -9.06
CA ASP A 113 25.46 -34.76 -8.55
C ASP A 113 25.79 -35.10 -7.09
N THR A 114 24.93 -34.65 -6.17
CA THR A 114 25.09 -34.84 -4.73
C THR A 114 24.75 -36.25 -4.25
N ARG A 115 24.17 -37.11 -5.11
CA ARG A 115 23.87 -38.52 -4.75
C ARG A 115 25.11 -39.41 -4.74
N HIS A 116 26.16 -38.98 -5.41
CA HIS A 116 27.39 -39.74 -5.56
C HIS A 116 28.54 -38.94 -4.93
N PRO A 117 29.39 -39.56 -4.10
CA PRO A 117 30.54 -38.88 -3.54
C PRO A 117 31.47 -38.41 -4.66
N GLY A 118 31.96 -37.18 -4.52
CA GLY A 118 32.94 -36.58 -5.42
C GLY A 118 34.37 -36.92 -5.03
N ASN A 119 35.30 -36.71 -5.96
CA ASN A 119 36.71 -36.65 -5.62
C ASN A 119 37.02 -35.25 -5.06
N ALA A 120 37.54 -35.18 -3.83
CA ALA A 120 37.92 -33.92 -3.19
C ALA A 120 38.91 -33.10 -4.02
N SER A 121 39.78 -33.75 -4.80
CA SER A 121 40.75 -33.07 -5.69
C SER A 121 40.11 -32.35 -6.88
N GLN A 122 38.85 -32.64 -7.19
CA GLN A 122 38.10 -32.01 -8.28
C GLN A 122 37.20 -30.87 -7.79
N LEU A 123 37.06 -30.70 -6.48
CA LEU A 123 36.25 -29.64 -5.89
C LEU A 123 37.12 -28.39 -5.69
N PRO A 124 36.57 -27.19 -5.96
CA PRO A 124 37.27 -25.94 -5.72
C PRO A 124 37.45 -25.71 -4.22
N VAL A 125 38.47 -24.95 -3.87
CA VAL A 125 38.64 -24.44 -2.50
C VAL A 125 37.47 -23.51 -2.17
N GLU A 126 36.93 -23.61 -0.96
CA GLU A 126 35.76 -22.81 -0.54
C GLU A 126 35.94 -21.30 -0.74
N GLN A 127 37.17 -20.80 -0.56
CA GLN A 127 37.52 -19.39 -0.76
C GLN A 127 37.34 -18.89 -2.20
N HIS A 128 37.28 -19.79 -3.18
CA HIS A 128 37.03 -19.45 -4.59
C HIS A 128 35.55 -19.57 -4.97
N GLY A 129 34.69 -20.03 -4.04
CA GLY A 129 33.25 -20.14 -4.26
C GLY A 129 32.58 -18.77 -4.26
N LEU A 130 32.03 -18.36 -5.40
CA LEU A 130 31.15 -17.19 -5.46
C LEU A 130 29.78 -17.56 -4.87
N TYR A 131 29.17 -18.60 -5.45
CA TYR A 131 27.92 -19.18 -4.98
C TYR A 131 27.89 -20.70 -5.15
N ALA A 132 27.32 -21.39 -4.18
CA ALA A 132 26.85 -22.75 -4.34
C ALA A 132 25.33 -22.76 -4.48
N ALA A 133 24.80 -23.60 -5.36
CA ALA A 133 23.39 -23.68 -5.65
C ALA A 133 22.88 -25.10 -5.49
N THR A 134 21.83 -25.30 -4.69
CA THR A 134 21.18 -26.61 -4.51
C THR A 134 19.81 -26.60 -5.17
N ARG A 135 19.55 -27.62 -5.99
CA ARG A 135 18.26 -27.80 -6.68
C ARG A 135 17.22 -28.36 -5.71
N PHE A 136 16.04 -27.76 -5.72
CA PHE A 136 14.86 -28.27 -5.01
C PHE A 136 13.64 -28.27 -5.93
N CYS A 137 12.59 -28.96 -5.49
CA CYS A 137 11.36 -29.13 -6.25
C CYS A 137 10.29 -28.20 -5.70
N VAL A 138 9.50 -27.62 -6.60
CA VAL A 138 8.40 -26.72 -6.25
C VAL A 138 7.13 -27.08 -7.00
N GLN A 139 5.98 -26.74 -6.39
CA GLN A 139 4.66 -26.89 -6.99
C GLN A 139 4.41 -25.88 -8.12
N GLU A 140 3.42 -26.13 -8.97
CA GLU A 140 3.06 -25.25 -10.10
C GLU A 140 2.61 -23.85 -9.65
N ALA A 141 1.89 -23.76 -8.52
CA ALA A 141 1.49 -22.48 -7.93
C ALA A 141 2.70 -21.59 -7.56
N PHE A 142 3.85 -22.19 -7.24
CA PHE A 142 5.09 -21.46 -6.99
C PHE A 142 5.63 -20.81 -8.28
N ALA A 143 5.66 -21.57 -9.38
CA ALA A 143 6.21 -21.11 -10.66
C ALA A 143 5.45 -19.92 -11.24
N THR A 144 4.14 -19.82 -10.97
CA THR A 144 3.33 -18.67 -11.39
C THR A 144 3.64 -17.39 -10.61
N ARG A 145 4.07 -17.51 -9.35
CA ARG A 145 4.41 -16.36 -8.48
C ARG A 145 5.88 -15.97 -8.52
N CYS A 146 6.74 -16.89 -8.94
CA CYS A 146 8.17 -16.68 -9.15
C CYS A 146 8.60 -17.05 -10.60
N PRO A 147 7.98 -16.44 -11.63
CA PRO A 147 8.24 -16.77 -13.03
C PRO A 147 9.66 -16.35 -13.46
N GLY A 148 10.24 -17.12 -14.38
CA GLY A 148 11.46 -16.74 -15.11
C GLY A 148 12.79 -16.83 -14.34
N ARG A 149 12.77 -17.10 -13.03
CA ARG A 149 13.98 -17.13 -12.20
C ARG A 149 14.58 -18.51 -12.09
N HIS A 150 15.90 -18.62 -12.28
CA HIS A 150 16.64 -19.87 -12.06
C HIS A 150 16.92 -20.17 -10.60
N TRP A 151 16.89 -19.17 -9.72
CA TRP A 151 16.98 -19.37 -8.28
C TRP A 151 15.94 -18.52 -7.56
N SER A 152 15.45 -19.01 -6.43
CA SER A 152 14.34 -18.40 -5.71
C SER A 152 14.69 -17.97 -4.30
N PHE A 153 15.71 -18.57 -3.69
CA PHE A 153 16.11 -18.25 -2.32
C PHE A 153 17.62 -18.17 -2.16
N GLU A 154 18.07 -17.27 -1.31
CA GLU A 154 19.44 -17.21 -0.81
C GLU A 154 19.47 -17.60 0.67
N ARG A 155 20.36 -18.52 1.04
CA ARG A 155 20.54 -18.98 2.42
C ARG A 155 21.59 -18.14 3.13
N PHE A 156 21.25 -17.70 4.33
CA PHE A 156 22.14 -17.05 5.28
C PHE A 156 22.14 -17.84 6.58
N ALA A 157 23.26 -18.53 6.81
CA ALA A 157 23.37 -19.42 7.95
C ALA A 157 23.37 -18.67 9.29
N ASN A 158 22.78 -19.31 10.28
CA ASN A 158 22.80 -18.90 11.68
C ASN A 158 22.24 -17.49 11.94
N ARG A 159 20.97 -17.26 11.58
CA ARG A 159 20.28 -15.97 11.74
C ARG A 159 18.90 -16.19 12.34
N ARG A 160 18.60 -15.47 13.41
CA ARG A 160 17.25 -15.36 13.99
C ARG A 160 16.76 -13.92 14.00
N LEU A 161 15.44 -13.75 13.98
CA LEU A 161 14.79 -12.46 14.13
C LEU A 161 14.88 -11.96 15.59
N LEU A 162 15.09 -10.65 15.77
CA LEU A 162 15.15 -10.02 17.09
C LEU A 162 13.80 -9.47 17.57
N ASP A 163 12.95 -9.04 16.64
CA ASP A 163 11.69 -8.36 16.93
C ASP A 163 10.53 -9.11 16.27
N SER A 164 9.65 -9.67 17.10
CA SER A 164 8.50 -10.47 16.66
C SER A 164 7.48 -9.68 15.84
N ARG A 165 7.54 -8.35 15.79
CA ARG A 165 6.66 -7.54 14.93
C ARG A 165 6.91 -7.76 13.43
N PHE A 166 8.08 -8.28 13.06
CA PHE A 166 8.38 -8.66 11.68
C PHE A 166 8.12 -10.14 11.41
N SER A 167 7.69 -10.89 12.43
CA SER A 167 7.19 -12.25 12.29
C SER A 167 5.76 -12.18 11.75
N LEU A 168 5.55 -12.72 10.56
CA LEU A 168 4.24 -12.81 9.93
C LEU A 168 3.47 -13.99 10.49
N GLU A 169 4.13 -15.14 10.56
CA GLU A 169 3.53 -16.38 11.00
C GLU A 169 4.60 -17.37 11.46
N LEU A 170 4.27 -18.20 12.45
CA LEU A 170 5.11 -19.30 12.92
C LEU A 170 4.33 -20.61 12.79
N ARG A 171 4.92 -21.59 12.12
CA ARG A 171 4.31 -22.89 11.82
C ARG A 171 5.25 -24.03 12.14
N GLU A 172 4.68 -25.16 12.50
CA GLU A 172 5.37 -26.45 12.56
C GLU A 172 5.17 -27.15 11.21
N ILE A 173 6.24 -27.27 10.43
CA ILE A 173 6.22 -27.77 9.05
C ILE A 173 7.29 -28.83 8.90
N ALA A 174 6.99 -29.95 8.25
CA ALA A 174 7.90 -31.10 8.23
C ALA A 174 9.19 -30.86 7.42
N THR A 175 9.13 -30.04 6.37
CA THR A 175 10.25 -29.87 5.43
C THR A 175 10.56 -28.40 5.13
N LEU A 176 11.82 -28.12 4.83
CA LEU A 176 12.27 -26.81 4.39
C LEU A 176 11.55 -26.40 3.08
N GLU A 177 11.40 -27.31 2.13
CA GLU A 177 10.77 -27.01 0.84
C GLU A 177 9.32 -26.52 1.02
N GLU A 178 8.54 -27.15 1.89
CA GLU A 178 7.18 -26.71 2.24
C GLU A 178 7.19 -25.31 2.88
N CYS A 179 8.15 -25.06 3.77
CA CYS A 179 8.32 -23.75 4.42
C CYS A 179 8.68 -22.63 3.42
N LEU A 180 9.52 -22.92 2.42
CA LEU A 180 9.86 -22.00 1.33
C LEU A 180 8.65 -21.71 0.42
N GLU A 181 7.83 -22.74 0.12
CA GLU A 181 6.60 -22.58 -0.67
C GLU A 181 5.59 -21.67 0.03
N GLU A 182 5.40 -21.82 1.34
CA GLU A 182 4.52 -20.96 2.14
C GLU A 182 4.91 -19.48 2.03
N CYS A 183 6.20 -19.15 2.03
CA CYS A 183 6.64 -17.77 1.84
C CYS A 183 6.26 -17.20 0.47
N VAL A 184 6.39 -17.97 -0.61
CA VAL A 184 5.99 -17.50 -1.96
C VAL A 184 4.47 -17.35 -2.09
N VAL A 185 3.71 -18.20 -1.41
CA VAL A 185 2.24 -18.09 -1.32
C VAL A 185 1.84 -16.88 -0.45
N HIS A 186 2.62 -16.56 0.57
CA HIS A 186 2.39 -15.43 1.44
C HIS A 186 2.94 -14.13 0.82
N GLY A 187 2.12 -13.37 0.09
CA GLY A 187 2.57 -12.24 -0.75
C GLY A 187 3.38 -11.11 -0.09
N HIS A 188 3.44 -11.06 1.25
CA HIS A 188 4.26 -10.12 2.03
C HIS A 188 5.51 -10.73 2.67
N CYS A 189 5.78 -12.03 2.44
CA CYS A 189 6.94 -12.70 2.99
C CYS A 189 8.20 -12.36 2.17
N LEU A 190 9.21 -11.80 2.82
CA LEU A 190 10.50 -11.47 2.21
C LEU A 190 11.60 -12.48 2.58
N ALA A 191 11.44 -13.17 3.71
CA ALA A 191 12.36 -14.21 4.13
C ALA A 191 11.66 -15.24 5.02
N VAL A 192 12.31 -16.38 5.17
CA VAL A 192 11.90 -17.47 6.06
C VAL A 192 13.02 -17.73 7.05
N LEU A 193 12.69 -18.00 8.30
CA LEU A 193 13.62 -18.56 9.27
C LEU A 193 13.24 -20.02 9.52
N TRP A 194 14.17 -20.92 9.21
CA TRP A 194 13.97 -22.36 9.32
C TRP A 194 14.83 -22.93 10.43
N GLN A 195 14.18 -23.65 11.34
CA GLN A 195 14.83 -24.42 12.38
C GLN A 195 14.63 -25.91 12.12
N ASP A 196 15.66 -26.55 11.57
CA ASP A 196 15.62 -27.95 11.14
C ASP A 196 15.36 -28.92 12.29
N SER A 197 15.99 -28.69 13.45
CA SER A 197 15.89 -29.59 14.61
C SER A 197 14.49 -29.65 15.24
N LYS A 198 13.67 -28.60 15.03
CA LYS A 198 12.33 -28.49 15.61
C LYS A 198 11.24 -28.49 14.56
N HIS A 199 11.58 -28.54 13.27
CA HIS A 199 10.62 -28.41 12.18
C HIS A 199 9.80 -27.11 12.28
N ILE A 200 10.43 -26.01 12.71
CA ILE A 200 9.78 -24.71 12.87
C ILE A 200 10.10 -23.82 11.67
N CYS A 201 9.03 -23.28 11.08
CA CYS A 201 9.04 -22.34 9.98
C CYS A 201 8.50 -20.99 10.46
N GLU A 202 9.32 -19.96 10.47
CA GLU A 202 8.89 -18.59 10.76
C GLU A 202 8.95 -17.74 9.48
N LEU A 203 7.80 -17.23 9.04
CA LEU A 203 7.71 -16.32 7.89
C LEU A 203 8.01 -14.90 8.36
N ALA A 204 8.87 -14.17 7.64
CA ALA A 204 9.28 -12.82 7.99
C ALA A 204 8.93 -11.78 6.92
N SER A 205 8.50 -10.61 7.37
CA SER A 205 8.21 -9.45 6.52
C SER A 205 9.44 -8.63 6.17
N ILE A 206 10.63 -9.02 6.65
CA ILE A 206 11.91 -8.35 6.41
C ILE A 206 12.98 -9.37 6.00
N SER A 207 14.01 -8.90 5.31
CA SER A 207 15.17 -9.70 4.89
C SER A 207 16.48 -8.95 5.18
N LEU A 208 17.64 -9.56 4.90
CA LEU A 208 18.93 -8.90 5.10
C LEU A 208 19.14 -7.76 4.11
N GLN A 209 18.69 -7.92 2.87
CA GLN A 209 18.79 -6.86 1.85
C GLN A 209 17.77 -5.74 2.07
N ALA A 210 16.66 -6.03 2.77
CA ALA A 210 15.58 -5.09 2.98
C ALA A 210 15.78 -4.16 4.20
N VAL A 211 16.89 -4.31 4.94
CA VAL A 211 17.23 -3.45 6.09
C VAL A 211 18.63 -2.87 5.97
N HIS A 212 18.83 -1.64 6.43
CA HIS A 212 20.14 -0.99 6.33
C HIS A 212 21.18 -1.49 7.33
N ASN A 213 20.73 -1.96 8.50
CA ASN A 213 21.60 -2.51 9.54
C ASN A 213 21.05 -3.86 9.99
N PRO A 214 21.48 -4.97 9.35
CA PRO A 214 21.03 -6.30 9.71
C PRO A 214 21.17 -6.64 11.20
N ARG A 215 22.19 -6.10 11.88
CA ARG A 215 22.44 -6.36 13.32
C ARG A 215 21.35 -5.81 14.25
N GLN A 216 20.53 -4.87 13.79
CA GLN A 216 19.39 -4.35 14.57
C GLN A 216 18.17 -5.26 14.50
N PHE A 217 18.07 -6.09 13.46
CA PHE A 217 16.89 -6.90 13.18
C PHE A 217 17.17 -8.40 13.33
N PHE A 218 18.43 -8.81 13.16
CA PHE A 218 18.86 -10.20 13.19
C PHE A 218 20.02 -10.41 14.15
N ALA A 219 19.97 -11.52 14.88
CA ALA A 219 21.05 -12.00 15.72
C ALA A 219 21.56 -13.35 15.24
N TYR A 220 22.78 -13.67 15.65
CA TYR A 220 23.36 -14.99 15.42
C TYR A 220 22.62 -16.05 16.25
N ASP A 221 22.27 -17.16 15.61
CA ASP A 221 21.65 -18.32 16.25
C ASP A 221 22.01 -19.59 15.47
N LYS A 222 22.63 -20.57 16.13
CA LYS A 222 23.14 -21.77 15.45
C LYS A 222 22.07 -22.72 14.94
N GLU A 223 20.85 -22.60 15.46
CA GLU A 223 19.77 -23.53 15.16
C GLU A 223 18.85 -23.04 14.03
N THR A 224 19.02 -21.78 13.61
CA THR A 224 18.09 -21.10 12.72
C THR A 224 18.82 -20.54 11.51
N ASP A 225 18.39 -20.93 10.32
CA ASP A 225 18.88 -20.39 9.05
C ASP A 225 17.85 -19.47 8.42
N LEU A 226 18.31 -18.35 7.86
CA LEU A 226 17.45 -17.42 7.13
C LEU A 226 17.53 -17.70 5.63
N TYR A 227 16.37 -17.79 4.98
CA TYR A 227 16.23 -17.96 3.54
C TYR A 227 15.52 -16.73 2.97
N GLU A 228 16.27 -15.87 2.30
CA GLU A 228 15.74 -14.65 1.69
C GLU A 228 15.10 -14.97 0.33
N SER A 229 13.88 -14.47 0.10
CA SER A 229 13.13 -14.70 -1.13
C SER A 229 13.54 -13.74 -2.23
N ASN A 230 13.88 -14.29 -3.39
CA ASN A 230 14.05 -13.53 -4.62
C ASN A 230 12.74 -13.45 -5.44
N CYS A 231 11.63 -13.99 -4.93
CA CYS A 231 10.35 -14.05 -5.64
C CYS A 231 9.44 -12.84 -5.37
N ALA A 232 9.81 -11.96 -4.44
CA ALA A 232 8.99 -10.82 -4.06
C ALA A 232 8.84 -9.82 -5.22
N HIS A 233 7.63 -9.72 -5.79
CA HIS A 233 7.27 -8.85 -6.91
C HIS A 233 7.12 -7.36 -6.54
N GLY A 234 7.60 -6.95 -5.37
CA GLY A 234 7.24 -5.67 -4.75
C GLY A 234 7.86 -4.42 -5.35
N ALA A 235 8.73 -4.50 -6.37
CA ALA A 235 9.44 -3.30 -6.81
C ALA A 235 9.89 -3.22 -8.27
N SER A 236 9.30 -4.02 -9.18
CA SER A 236 9.52 -3.84 -10.64
C SER A 236 8.93 -2.52 -11.18
N SER A 237 8.61 -1.56 -10.31
CA SER A 237 8.25 -0.20 -10.71
C SER A 237 8.85 0.84 -9.76
N ALA A 238 10.17 0.80 -9.53
CA ALA A 238 10.89 1.88 -8.84
C ALA A 238 11.46 2.90 -9.84
N PRO A 239 10.67 3.85 -10.41
CA PRO A 239 11.19 4.88 -11.31
C PRO A 239 11.96 5.99 -10.56
N SER A 240 12.54 5.72 -9.37
CA SER A 240 13.26 6.73 -8.57
C SER A 240 14.39 6.16 -7.71
N CYS A 241 14.95 5.02 -8.09
CA CYS A 241 16.17 4.50 -7.48
C CYS A 241 17.42 5.22 -8.01
N SER A 242 18.40 5.48 -7.14
CA SER A 242 19.72 5.93 -7.55
C SER A 242 20.82 5.14 -6.85
N PHE A 243 21.94 4.97 -7.55
CA PHE A 243 23.12 4.35 -6.99
C PHE A 243 23.93 5.38 -6.21
N LEU A 244 24.37 4.97 -5.02
CA LEU A 244 25.43 5.65 -4.31
C LEU A 244 26.76 5.24 -4.95
N ASN A 245 27.31 6.15 -5.76
CA ASN A 245 28.55 5.89 -6.48
C ASN A 245 29.77 6.22 -5.62
N LEU A 246 30.70 5.27 -5.55
CA LEU A 246 31.97 5.36 -4.84
C LEU A 246 33.11 5.09 -5.83
N PRO A 247 33.86 6.14 -6.24
CA PRO A 247 35.00 5.97 -7.11
C PRO A 247 36.21 5.43 -6.33
N GLY A 248 37.06 4.68 -7.03
CA GLY A 248 38.31 4.17 -6.50
C GLY A 248 38.16 2.98 -5.55
N ALA A 249 37.06 2.24 -5.66
CA ALA A 249 36.69 1.15 -4.75
C ALA A 249 35.74 0.18 -5.48
N GLY A 250 35.63 -1.05 -4.98
CA GLY A 250 34.69 -2.02 -5.55
C GLY A 250 35.01 -3.47 -5.22
N ILE A 251 33.98 -4.31 -5.34
CA ILE A 251 34.04 -5.75 -5.11
C ILE A 251 34.04 -6.43 -6.48
N ILE A 252 35.09 -7.22 -6.76
CA ILE A 252 35.28 -7.91 -8.05
C ILE A 252 35.39 -9.44 -7.88
N ASP A 253 35.46 -9.91 -6.64
CA ASP A 253 35.59 -11.31 -6.22
C ASP A 253 34.25 -11.88 -5.72
N HIS A 254 33.16 -11.14 -5.88
CA HIS A 254 31.80 -11.58 -5.57
C HIS A 254 30.80 -10.87 -6.47
N PHE A 255 30.17 -11.62 -7.38
CA PHE A 255 29.23 -11.10 -8.38
C PHE A 255 28.37 -12.23 -8.95
N ASP A 256 27.23 -11.87 -9.52
CA ASP A 256 26.32 -12.79 -10.23
C ASP A 256 26.62 -12.88 -11.72
N GLU A 257 26.98 -11.75 -12.33
CA GLU A 257 27.27 -11.64 -13.76
C GLU A 257 28.47 -10.72 -14.02
N ARG A 258 29.36 -11.15 -14.91
CA ARG A 258 30.51 -10.40 -15.41
C ARG A 258 30.27 -10.04 -16.89
N ILE A 259 30.35 -8.76 -17.22
CA ILE A 259 30.05 -8.25 -18.56
C ILE A 259 31.27 -7.49 -19.08
N GLY A 260 31.88 -7.99 -20.15
CA GLY A 260 32.99 -7.30 -20.83
C GLY A 260 32.53 -6.21 -21.80
N ASN A 261 33.48 -5.42 -22.28
CA ASN A 261 33.28 -4.37 -23.29
C ASN A 261 32.30 -3.25 -22.86
N VAL A 262 32.21 -2.96 -21.57
CA VAL A 262 31.40 -1.86 -21.04
C VAL A 262 32.22 -0.56 -21.08
N PRO A 263 31.71 0.53 -21.68
CA PRO A 263 32.53 1.70 -21.97
C PRO A 263 32.86 2.52 -20.71
N ASN A 264 31.93 2.61 -19.76
CA ASN A 264 32.07 3.42 -18.55
C ASN A 264 31.14 2.94 -17.42
N ALA A 265 31.34 3.48 -16.22
CA ALA A 265 30.55 3.17 -15.02
C ALA A 265 29.06 3.48 -15.20
N ASP A 266 28.71 4.58 -15.86
CA ASP A 266 27.30 4.95 -16.12
C ASP A 266 26.59 3.89 -16.98
N SER A 267 27.30 3.29 -17.93
CA SER A 267 26.74 2.19 -18.74
C SER A 267 26.56 0.93 -17.91
N CYS A 268 27.49 0.62 -17.00
CA CYS A 268 27.38 -0.49 -16.05
C CYS A 268 26.17 -0.31 -15.11
N GLU A 269 25.94 0.93 -14.64
CA GLU A 269 24.77 1.31 -13.83
C GLU A 269 23.45 1.06 -14.58
N ASN A 270 23.35 1.53 -15.82
CA ASN A 270 22.15 1.32 -16.65
C ASN A 270 21.90 -0.18 -16.91
N ILE A 271 22.95 -0.96 -17.18
CA ILE A 271 22.82 -2.41 -17.34
C ILE A 271 22.28 -3.06 -16.06
N CYS A 272 22.76 -2.64 -14.89
CA CYS A 272 22.26 -3.13 -13.60
C CYS A 272 20.76 -2.82 -13.43
N LEU A 273 20.31 -1.62 -13.80
CA LEU A 273 18.89 -1.25 -13.76
C LEU A 273 18.02 -2.05 -14.74
N ASP A 274 18.52 -2.29 -15.96
CA ASP A 274 17.78 -2.97 -17.03
C ASP A 274 17.71 -4.49 -16.81
N LYS A 275 18.73 -5.10 -16.19
CA LYS A 275 18.84 -6.55 -15.94
C LYS A 275 17.97 -7.07 -14.79
N GLY A 276 17.30 -6.18 -14.05
CA GLY A 276 16.54 -6.51 -12.84
C GLY A 276 15.45 -7.58 -13.02
N ASP A 277 14.95 -7.74 -14.25
CA ASP A 277 13.86 -8.66 -14.57
C ASP A 277 14.32 -10.12 -14.80
N ASP A 278 15.60 -10.36 -15.13
CA ASP A 278 16.08 -11.70 -15.53
C ASP A 278 16.46 -12.61 -14.34
N TRP A 279 16.99 -12.04 -13.27
CA TRP A 279 17.50 -12.82 -12.12
C TRP A 279 17.26 -12.14 -10.75
N GLY A 280 16.67 -10.95 -10.74
CA GLY A 280 16.34 -10.19 -9.53
C GLY A 280 16.93 -8.80 -9.50
N ILE A 281 16.56 -8.04 -8.47
CA ILE A 281 16.98 -6.64 -8.34
C ILE A 281 18.49 -6.59 -8.22
N CYS A 282 19.17 -6.03 -9.23
CA CYS A 282 20.58 -5.71 -9.16
C CYS A 282 20.78 -4.58 -8.15
N ARG A 283 21.48 -4.86 -7.04
CA ARG A 283 21.67 -3.93 -5.92
C ARG A 283 23.05 -3.30 -5.91
N MET A 284 24.01 -3.87 -6.63
CA MET A 284 25.37 -3.34 -6.65
C MET A 284 26.01 -3.62 -8.01
N TYR A 285 26.85 -2.69 -8.45
CA TYR A 285 27.74 -2.90 -9.58
C TYR A 285 29.17 -2.47 -9.23
N THR A 286 30.16 -3.08 -9.89
CA THR A 286 31.56 -2.63 -9.91
C THR A 286 32.03 -2.56 -11.36
N PHE A 287 32.54 -1.42 -11.78
CA PHE A 287 33.16 -1.21 -13.09
C PHE A 287 34.69 -1.15 -12.96
N ASP A 288 35.40 -2.01 -13.71
CA ASP A 288 36.85 -1.97 -13.87
C ASP A 288 37.22 -1.30 -15.20
N SER A 289 37.80 -0.10 -15.10
CA SER A 289 38.19 0.70 -16.27
C SER A 289 39.41 0.16 -17.02
N ARG A 290 40.22 -0.73 -16.43
CA ARG A 290 41.37 -1.35 -17.12
C ARG A 290 40.92 -2.42 -18.11
N HIS A 291 39.89 -3.18 -17.73
CA HIS A 291 39.40 -4.32 -18.51
C HIS A 291 38.06 -4.03 -19.20
N HIS A 292 37.52 -2.81 -19.05
CA HIS A 292 36.18 -2.45 -19.52
C HIS A 292 35.13 -3.49 -19.10
N THR A 293 35.23 -3.95 -17.84
CA THR A 293 34.43 -5.06 -17.32
C THR A 293 33.53 -4.56 -16.19
N CYS A 294 32.26 -4.96 -16.24
CA CYS A 294 31.23 -4.66 -15.28
C CYS A 294 30.88 -5.94 -14.50
N TYR A 295 30.84 -5.85 -13.18
CA TYR A 295 30.47 -6.93 -12.26
C TYR A 295 29.15 -6.54 -11.60
N LEU A 296 28.11 -7.35 -11.77
CA LEU A 296 26.77 -7.09 -11.25
C LEU A 296 26.46 -8.00 -10.06
N SER A 297 25.76 -7.48 -9.06
CA SER A 297 25.35 -8.27 -7.89
C SER A 297 23.93 -7.93 -7.39
N HIS A 298 23.15 -8.94 -7.02
CA HIS A 298 21.89 -8.80 -6.28
C HIS A 298 22.14 -8.44 -4.82
N SER A 299 23.36 -8.68 -4.32
CA SER A 299 23.71 -8.49 -2.93
C SER A 299 24.36 -7.13 -2.72
N ALA A 300 23.82 -6.38 -1.77
CA ALA A 300 24.46 -5.15 -1.30
C ALA A 300 25.71 -5.49 -0.46
N SER A 301 26.70 -4.59 -0.44
CA SER A 301 27.96 -4.79 0.29
C SER A 301 27.73 -5.14 1.78
N ARG A 302 26.73 -4.50 2.39
CA ARG A 302 26.34 -4.72 3.80
C ARG A 302 25.75 -6.10 4.06
N ALA A 303 24.97 -6.64 3.12
CA ALA A 303 24.41 -7.98 3.26
C ALA A 303 25.52 -9.05 3.19
N LEU A 304 26.55 -8.79 2.38
CA LEU A 304 27.78 -9.59 2.34
C LEU A 304 28.66 -9.41 3.58
N GLY A 305 28.39 -8.40 4.42
CA GLY A 305 29.25 -8.05 5.54
C GLY A 305 30.63 -7.51 5.14
N ARG A 306 30.79 -7.08 3.87
CA ARG A 306 32.05 -6.56 3.31
C ARG A 306 31.95 -5.08 3.04
N SER A 307 33.11 -4.41 2.99
CA SER A 307 33.19 -3.02 2.55
C SER A 307 33.80 -2.96 1.17
N PRO A 308 33.27 -2.17 0.22
CA PRO A 308 33.94 -1.95 -1.06
C PRO A 308 35.34 -1.31 -0.92
N LEU A 309 35.66 -0.77 0.27
CA LEU A 309 36.95 -0.17 0.63
C LEU A 309 37.90 -1.14 1.36
N GLU A 310 37.47 -2.38 1.63
CA GLU A 310 38.26 -3.37 2.40
C GLU A 310 39.64 -3.61 1.76
N ASP A 311 39.68 -3.63 0.43
CA ASP A 311 40.87 -3.86 -0.39
C ASP A 311 41.71 -2.59 -0.64
N GLY A 312 41.38 -1.47 0.01
CA GLY A 312 42.02 -0.17 -0.18
C GLY A 312 41.60 0.56 -1.46
N HIS A 313 42.24 1.72 -1.72
CA HIS A 313 41.90 2.57 -2.86
C HIS A 313 42.45 1.98 -4.18
N ARG A 314 41.55 1.67 -5.10
CA ARG A 314 41.85 1.15 -6.46
C ARG A 314 41.27 2.11 -7.50
N PRO A 315 42.06 3.08 -8.02
CA PRO A 315 41.54 4.19 -8.84
C PRO A 315 40.88 3.76 -10.15
N TYR A 316 41.16 2.54 -10.61
CA TYR A 316 40.54 1.96 -11.81
C TYR A 316 39.16 1.33 -11.55
N LEU A 317 38.74 1.17 -10.30
CA LEU A 317 37.42 0.65 -9.94
C LEU A 317 36.45 1.80 -9.66
N ALA A 318 35.21 1.63 -10.05
CA ALA A 318 34.09 2.45 -9.60
C ALA A 318 32.94 1.53 -9.23
N THR A 319 32.35 1.72 -8.05
CA THR A 319 31.22 0.90 -7.59
C THR A 319 30.01 1.76 -7.31
N GLY A 320 28.83 1.23 -7.56
CA GLY A 320 27.56 1.83 -7.16
C GLY A 320 26.75 0.84 -6.33
N GLU A 321 26.14 1.30 -5.24
CA GLU A 321 25.18 0.50 -4.45
C GLU A 321 23.79 1.17 -4.43
N LEU A 322 22.76 0.35 -4.65
CA LEU A 322 21.35 0.72 -4.57
C LEU A 322 20.94 0.86 -3.09
N ASP A 323 21.14 2.06 -2.54
CA ASP A 323 20.83 2.35 -1.13
C ASP A 323 19.70 3.39 -0.97
N ASP A 324 19.39 4.18 -2.00
CA ASP A 324 18.45 5.30 -1.94
C ASP A 324 17.26 5.12 -2.89
N CYS A 325 16.39 4.17 -2.55
CA CYS A 325 15.16 3.89 -3.29
C CYS A 325 13.94 4.21 -2.44
N VAL A 326 13.65 5.51 -2.31
CA VAL A 326 12.46 6.01 -1.65
C VAL A 326 11.67 6.85 -2.65
N GLN A 327 10.47 6.40 -2.97
CA GLN A 327 9.51 7.17 -3.73
C GLN A 327 8.71 8.03 -2.76
N LEU A 328 8.83 9.36 -2.91
CA LEU A 328 8.08 10.33 -2.14
C LEU A 328 7.05 11.01 -3.03
N SER A 329 5.82 11.14 -2.54
CA SER A 329 4.78 11.94 -3.17
C SER A 329 4.02 12.76 -2.14
N ILE A 330 3.43 13.86 -2.56
CA ILE A 330 2.63 14.72 -1.69
C ILE A 330 1.19 14.77 -2.19
N LYS A 331 0.28 14.99 -1.25
CA LYS A 331 -1.12 15.23 -1.50
C LYS A 331 -1.58 16.46 -0.73
N CYS A 332 -1.93 17.51 -1.46
CA CYS A 332 -2.36 18.80 -0.93
C CYS A 332 -3.85 18.74 -0.58
N LYS A 333 -4.18 18.81 0.71
CA LYS A 333 -5.55 18.93 1.23
C LYS A 333 -5.83 20.41 1.54
N PRO A 334 -7.08 20.81 1.84
CA PRO A 334 -7.39 22.22 2.11
C PRO A 334 -6.67 22.79 3.33
N GLU A 335 -6.43 21.98 4.37
CA GLU A 335 -5.87 22.41 5.66
C GLU A 335 -4.52 21.77 6.01
N SER A 336 -4.08 20.80 5.21
CA SER A 336 -2.90 19.99 5.49
C SER A 336 -2.23 19.49 4.21
N LEU A 337 -0.94 19.18 4.32
CA LEU A 337 -0.20 18.41 3.33
C LEU A 337 -0.04 16.98 3.84
N GLU A 338 -0.37 16.00 3.01
CA GLU A 338 -0.08 14.60 3.30
C GLU A 338 1.15 14.17 2.49
N LEU A 339 2.15 13.62 3.17
CA LEU A 339 3.34 13.03 2.57
C LEU A 339 3.15 11.51 2.52
N HIS A 340 3.26 10.94 1.33
CA HIS A 340 3.29 9.50 1.10
C HIS A 340 4.70 9.05 0.73
N SER A 341 5.14 7.94 1.29
CA SER A 341 6.44 7.34 1.03
C SER A 341 6.29 5.85 0.78
N GLU A 342 7.01 5.35 -0.21
CA GLU A 342 7.20 3.92 -0.50
C GLU A 342 8.69 3.66 -0.69
N SER A 343 9.24 2.58 -0.14
CA SER A 343 10.66 2.27 -0.24
C SER A 343 10.94 0.78 -0.41
N LEU A 344 12.07 0.49 -1.08
CA LEU A 344 12.64 -0.86 -1.16
C LEU A 344 13.17 -1.38 0.18
N LYS A 345 13.65 -0.47 1.04
CA LYS A 345 14.25 -0.79 2.33
C LYS A 345 13.33 -0.28 3.43
N LEU A 346 13.37 -0.96 4.56
CA LEU A 346 12.59 -0.62 5.72
C LEU A 346 13.05 0.75 6.24
N PHE A 347 12.17 1.76 6.11
CA PHE A 347 12.47 3.10 6.56
C PHE A 347 11.99 3.29 8.00
N GLY A 348 12.89 3.68 8.90
CA GLY A 348 12.56 4.07 10.27
C GLY A 348 13.35 5.31 10.67
N GLY A 349 12.68 6.28 11.29
CA GLY A 349 13.33 7.56 11.58
C GLY A 349 12.37 8.65 12.03
N GLU A 350 12.67 9.90 11.67
CA GLU A 350 11.89 11.06 12.07
C GLU A 350 11.72 12.05 10.92
N LEU A 351 10.53 12.63 10.80
CA LEU A 351 10.28 13.79 9.96
C LEU A 351 10.20 15.04 10.83
N LYS A 352 10.92 16.09 10.42
CA LYS A 352 10.95 17.39 11.10
C LYS A 352 10.67 18.51 10.11
N THR A 353 9.96 19.54 10.56
CA THR A 353 9.89 20.81 9.85
C THR A 353 10.54 21.89 10.69
N LYS A 354 11.26 22.80 10.04
CA LYS A 354 11.99 23.87 10.72
C LYS A 354 11.62 25.22 10.13
N LYS A 355 11.47 26.20 11.00
CA LYS A 355 11.42 27.62 10.64
C LYS A 355 12.59 28.30 11.33
N ALA A 356 13.55 28.81 10.54
CA ALA A 356 14.85 29.21 11.06
C ALA A 356 15.50 28.08 11.90
N SER A 357 15.83 28.35 13.17
CA SER A 357 16.41 27.36 14.10
C SER A 357 15.38 26.57 14.90
N GLU A 358 14.09 26.92 14.83
CA GLU A 358 13.03 26.30 15.64
C GLU A 358 12.36 25.12 14.91
N VAL A 359 12.10 24.03 15.63
CA VAL A 359 11.39 22.85 15.12
C VAL A 359 9.89 23.09 15.29
N MET A 360 9.16 23.15 14.18
CA MET A 360 7.72 23.42 14.17
C MET A 360 6.90 22.14 14.38
N CYS A 361 7.23 21.08 13.63
CA CYS A 361 6.65 19.76 13.77
C CYS A 361 7.73 18.68 13.80
N GLN A 362 7.50 17.66 14.63
CA GLN A 362 8.28 16.43 14.67
C GLN A 362 7.33 15.23 14.70
N ARG A 363 7.63 14.22 13.87
CA ARG A 363 6.89 12.96 13.78
C ARG A 363 7.88 11.81 13.71
N SER A 364 7.75 10.83 14.62
CA SER A 364 8.51 9.58 14.56
C SER A 364 7.84 8.61 13.59
N ILE A 365 8.62 7.98 12.73
CA ILE A 365 8.19 6.98 11.76
C ILE A 365 8.70 5.63 12.24
N SER A 366 7.78 4.72 12.55
CA SER A 366 8.14 3.34 12.87
C SER A 366 8.65 2.63 11.61
N PRO A 367 9.59 1.67 11.75
CA PRO A 367 10.15 0.95 10.61
C PRO A 367 9.05 0.37 9.71
N ASN A 368 8.93 0.86 8.47
CA ASN A 368 7.93 0.42 7.50
C ASN A 368 8.42 0.67 6.07
N TYR A 369 7.95 -0.14 5.11
CA TYR A 369 8.21 0.04 3.68
C TYR A 369 7.36 1.16 3.08
N ALA A 370 6.19 1.43 3.66
CA ALA A 370 5.34 2.53 3.26
C ALA A 370 4.80 3.28 4.48
N PHE A 371 4.73 4.60 4.39
CA PHE A 371 4.14 5.43 5.44
C PHE A 371 3.45 6.66 4.87
N GLN A 372 2.47 7.14 5.64
CA GLN A 372 1.72 8.36 5.34
C GLN A 372 1.76 9.28 6.56
N LEU A 373 2.06 10.55 6.32
CA LEU A 373 2.13 11.57 7.37
C LEU A 373 1.34 12.81 6.97
N GLU A 374 0.39 13.19 7.81
CA GLU A 374 -0.36 14.43 7.65
C GLU A 374 0.31 15.58 8.43
N LEU A 375 0.57 16.67 7.70
CA LEU A 375 1.25 17.86 8.15
C LEU A 375 0.32 19.08 7.98
N PRO A 376 -0.34 19.52 9.06
CA PRO A 376 -1.17 20.72 9.01
C PRO A 376 -0.37 21.94 8.54
N TYR A 377 -0.93 22.72 7.62
CA TYR A 377 -0.35 24.00 7.23
C TYR A 377 -0.20 24.91 8.45
N GLN A 378 0.62 25.96 8.34
CA GLN A 378 0.93 26.93 9.42
C GLN A 378 1.54 26.32 10.69
N LYS A 379 0.85 25.40 11.38
CA LYS A 379 1.32 24.67 12.57
C LYS A 379 2.64 23.95 12.31
N CYS A 380 2.80 23.34 11.13
CA CYS A 380 4.06 22.70 10.75
C CYS A 380 5.02 23.60 9.96
N GLY A 381 4.85 24.92 9.97
CA GLY A 381 5.75 25.84 9.28
C GLY A 381 5.69 25.75 7.75
N ILE A 382 4.61 25.20 7.21
CA ILE A 382 4.29 25.25 5.77
C ILE A 382 3.44 26.51 5.58
N GLU A 383 4.06 27.54 5.01
CA GLU A 383 3.53 28.91 5.00
C GLU A 383 2.97 29.30 3.65
N LYS A 384 2.03 30.23 3.68
CA LYS A 384 1.44 30.84 2.50
C LYS A 384 2.52 31.72 1.80
N GLN A 385 2.91 31.38 0.57
CA GLN A 385 4.00 32.05 -0.15
C GLN A 385 3.53 33.27 -0.95
N THR A 386 2.31 33.23 -1.48
CA THR A 386 1.75 34.29 -2.32
C THR A 386 0.69 35.11 -1.57
N THR A 387 0.59 36.40 -1.90
CA THR A 387 -0.37 37.34 -1.29
C THR A 387 -1.83 36.93 -1.53
N ASP A 388 -2.11 36.30 -2.67
CA ASP A 388 -3.43 35.77 -3.05
C ASP A 388 -3.90 34.56 -2.20
N GLY A 389 -2.97 33.85 -1.54
CA GLY A 389 -3.28 32.66 -0.75
C GLY A 389 -3.44 31.36 -1.48
N SER A 390 -3.04 31.34 -2.73
CA SER A 390 -3.14 30.15 -3.55
C SER A 390 -1.95 29.21 -3.42
N SER A 391 -0.86 29.59 -2.74
CA SER A 391 0.31 28.70 -2.61
C SER A 391 0.81 28.56 -1.17
N PHE A 392 1.07 27.32 -0.78
CA PHE A 392 1.64 26.93 0.50
C PHE A 392 2.96 26.22 0.26
N GLY A 393 4.02 26.58 0.94
CA GLY A 393 5.27 25.83 0.84
C GLY A 393 6.12 25.87 2.09
N GLY A 394 7.01 24.90 2.16
CA GLY A 394 7.86 24.67 3.31
C GLY A 394 8.95 23.65 3.01
N THR A 395 9.77 23.36 4.02
CA THR A 395 10.85 22.39 3.91
C THR A 395 10.70 21.32 4.98
N LEU A 396 10.65 20.07 4.53
CA LEU A 396 10.58 18.87 5.36
C LEU A 396 11.98 18.25 5.42
N TYR A 397 12.40 17.85 6.61
CA TYR A 397 13.64 17.14 6.86
C TYR A 397 13.27 15.72 7.27
N LEU A 398 13.46 14.77 6.35
CA LEU A 398 13.26 13.35 6.61
C LEU A 398 14.62 12.77 7.01
N LYS A 399 14.70 12.28 8.24
CA LYS A 399 15.91 11.71 8.81
C LYS A 399 15.72 10.23 9.08
N GLU A 400 16.66 9.42 8.64
CA GLU A 400 16.65 7.99 8.90
C GLU A 400 17.50 7.64 10.13
N GLY A 401 17.01 6.73 10.96
CA GLY A 401 17.68 6.26 12.17
C GLY A 401 17.67 7.28 13.32
N SER A 402 18.40 6.94 14.39
CA SER A 402 18.43 7.69 15.65
C SER A 402 19.69 8.55 15.83
N THR A 403 20.57 8.61 14.83
CA THR A 403 21.84 9.35 14.98
C THR A 403 21.61 10.87 14.85
N GLN A 404 22.49 11.67 15.46
CA GLN A 404 22.48 13.12 15.28
C GLN A 404 23.19 13.57 13.99
N LEU A 405 23.99 12.69 13.37
CA LEU A 405 24.73 12.98 12.15
C LEU A 405 23.81 13.08 10.94
N VAL A 406 24.14 13.96 10.00
CA VAL A 406 23.44 14.04 8.71
C VAL A 406 24.03 12.99 7.78
N THR A 407 23.19 12.11 7.25
CA THR A 407 23.63 11.01 6.38
C THR A 407 23.29 11.26 4.92
N ILE A 408 23.80 10.43 4.01
CA ILE A 408 23.41 10.42 2.59
C ILE A 408 21.92 10.11 2.37
N ARG A 409 21.29 9.46 3.36
CA ARG A 409 19.92 8.98 3.31
C ARG A 409 18.92 10.02 3.79
N ASP A 410 19.39 11.01 4.55
CA ASP A 410 18.56 12.12 5.00
C ASP A 410 18.10 12.93 3.78
N LYS A 411 16.80 13.23 3.72
CA LYS A 411 16.18 14.02 2.65
C LYS A 411 15.72 15.37 3.15
N VAL A 412 15.95 16.37 2.32
CA VAL A 412 15.43 17.72 2.44
C VAL A 412 14.41 17.89 1.32
N ILE A 413 13.13 17.88 1.68
CA ILE A 413 12.02 17.92 0.72
C ILE A 413 11.42 19.31 0.78
N LYS A 414 11.61 20.08 -0.29
CA LYS A 414 10.91 21.34 -0.50
C LYS A 414 9.54 21.03 -1.11
N VAL A 415 8.49 21.37 -0.38
CA VAL A 415 7.11 21.12 -0.79
C VAL A 415 6.43 22.42 -1.21
N ASN A 416 5.66 22.35 -2.29
CA ASN A 416 4.84 23.46 -2.76
C ASN A 416 3.45 22.97 -3.19
N CYS A 417 2.43 23.33 -2.41
CA CYS A 417 1.03 23.09 -2.71
C CYS A 417 0.40 24.35 -3.29
N ARG A 418 0.01 24.31 -4.56
CA ARG A 418 -0.76 25.41 -5.17
C ARG A 418 -2.25 25.05 -5.16
N ILE A 419 -3.00 25.69 -4.28
CA ILE A 419 -4.45 25.58 -4.16
C ILE A 419 -5.10 26.79 -4.83
N HIS A 420 -5.50 26.65 -6.08
CA HIS A 420 -6.20 27.69 -6.81
C HIS A 420 -7.65 27.80 -6.31
N THR A 421 -7.97 28.83 -5.55
CA THR A 421 -9.34 29.11 -5.13
C THR A 421 -10.06 29.98 -6.15
N GLN A 422 -11.26 29.57 -6.56
CA GLN A 422 -12.24 30.55 -7.05
C GLN A 422 -12.55 31.50 -5.88
N MET A 423 -12.15 32.78 -5.96
CA MET A 423 -12.58 33.77 -4.97
C MET A 423 -14.12 33.74 -4.93
N GLU A 424 -14.71 33.63 -3.74
CA GLU A 424 -16.13 33.93 -3.58
C GLU A 424 -16.39 35.34 -4.17
N PRO A 425 -17.46 35.54 -4.95
CA PRO A 425 -17.84 36.89 -5.31
C PRO A 425 -18.00 37.69 -4.02
N MET A 426 -17.20 38.75 -3.95
CA MET A 426 -17.17 39.76 -2.90
C MET A 426 -18.57 39.97 -2.30
N ARG A 427 -18.70 39.79 -0.97
CA ARG A 427 -19.93 40.01 -0.21
C ARG A 427 -20.61 41.31 -0.66
N ASP A 428 -21.92 41.23 -0.93
CA ASP A 428 -22.89 42.31 -1.07
C ASP A 428 -22.32 43.68 -1.50
N GLN A 429 -22.02 43.85 -2.79
CA GLN A 429 -22.22 45.18 -3.37
C GLN A 429 -23.73 45.39 -3.50
N THR A 430 -24.36 45.92 -2.45
CA THR A 430 -25.68 46.55 -2.58
C THR A 430 -25.54 47.70 -3.57
N VAL A 431 -25.96 47.51 -4.81
CA VAL A 431 -26.16 48.62 -5.75
C VAL A 431 -27.37 49.40 -5.26
N ALA A 432 -27.13 50.43 -4.45
CA ALA A 432 -28.17 51.35 -4.00
C ALA A 432 -28.53 52.30 -5.15
N VAL A 433 -29.55 51.92 -5.94
CA VAL A 433 -30.15 52.82 -6.94
C VAL A 433 -30.92 53.92 -6.20
N HIS A 434 -30.36 55.13 -6.16
CA HIS A 434 -31.08 56.30 -5.67
C HIS A 434 -32.01 56.84 -6.77
N MET A 435 -33.31 56.58 -6.64
CA MET A 435 -34.33 57.30 -7.40
C MET A 435 -34.65 58.62 -6.71
N HIS A 436 -34.23 59.73 -7.31
CA HIS A 436 -34.68 61.07 -6.90
C HIS A 436 -35.93 61.44 -7.70
N VAL A 437 -37.08 61.54 -7.04
CA VAL A 437 -38.33 62.04 -7.66
C VAL A 437 -38.44 63.53 -7.36
N SER A 438 -38.18 64.37 -8.37
CA SER A 438 -38.49 65.80 -8.32
C SER A 438 -39.95 66.01 -8.76
N ALA A 439 -40.75 66.68 -7.93
CA ALA A 439 -42.14 67.00 -8.23
C ALA A 439 -42.25 67.93 -9.46
N GLY A 440 -42.96 67.45 -10.49
CA GLY A 440 -43.28 68.21 -11.70
C GLY A 440 -43.33 67.33 -12.94
N ASN A 441 -44.50 66.72 -13.19
CA ASN A 441 -45.02 66.07 -14.42
C ASN A 441 -44.17 65.98 -15.70
N ASP A 442 -42.92 65.51 -15.66
CA ASP A 442 -42.19 65.09 -16.86
C ASP A 442 -41.14 64.00 -16.54
N THR A 443 -41.54 62.73 -16.61
CA THR A 443 -40.60 61.60 -16.57
C THR A 443 -39.98 61.40 -17.96
N ARG A 444 -38.81 61.97 -18.21
CA ARG A 444 -38.00 61.64 -19.40
C ARG A 444 -37.10 60.44 -19.11
N LEU A 445 -37.44 59.29 -19.69
CA LEU A 445 -36.54 58.15 -19.83
C LEU A 445 -35.48 58.49 -20.87
N ARG A 446 -34.20 58.58 -20.48
CA ARG A 446 -33.09 58.66 -21.45
C ARG A 446 -32.63 57.24 -21.74
N ASN A 447 -33.00 56.73 -22.92
CA ASN A 447 -32.63 55.42 -23.46
C ASN A 447 -31.09 55.22 -23.48
N GLY A 448 -30.56 54.00 -23.33
CA GLY A 448 -31.27 52.73 -23.24
C GLY A 448 -30.34 51.57 -22.91
N LEU A 449 -30.95 50.52 -22.37
CA LEU A 449 -30.43 49.17 -22.44
C LEU A 449 -31.61 48.28 -22.82
N ILE A 450 -31.46 47.58 -23.93
CA ILE A 450 -32.43 46.60 -24.42
C ILE A 450 -32.55 45.51 -23.34
N VAL A 451 -33.74 45.38 -22.75
CA VAL A 451 -34.11 44.21 -21.95
C VAL A 451 -34.46 43.10 -22.95
N PRO A 452 -33.72 41.98 -23.03
CA PRO A 452 -34.24 40.81 -23.72
C PRO A 452 -35.27 40.17 -22.79
N THR A 453 -36.55 40.42 -23.03
CA THR A 453 -37.63 39.56 -22.57
C THR A 453 -37.54 38.22 -23.31
N GLY A 454 -36.89 37.25 -22.67
CA GLY A 454 -36.82 35.85 -23.06
C GLY A 454 -36.51 35.02 -21.81
N PRO A 455 -36.85 33.71 -21.76
CA PRO A 455 -36.62 32.91 -20.57
C PRO A 455 -35.12 32.89 -20.26
N LEU A 456 -34.76 33.24 -19.03
CA LEU A 456 -33.39 33.23 -18.53
C LEU A 456 -32.82 31.81 -18.60
N ARG A 457 -32.20 31.47 -19.72
CA ARG A 457 -31.13 30.47 -19.76
C ARG A 457 -29.93 31.12 -19.07
N TYR A 458 -29.56 30.63 -17.89
CA TYR A 458 -28.25 30.89 -17.30
C TYR A 458 -27.18 30.24 -18.20
N GLN A 459 -26.81 30.93 -19.28
CA GLN A 459 -25.67 30.59 -20.12
C GLN A 459 -24.54 31.56 -19.80
N GLY A 460 -23.42 31.01 -19.34
CA GLY A 460 -22.10 31.65 -19.42
C GLY A 460 -21.71 32.52 -18.23
N ILE A 461 -21.36 31.90 -17.11
CA ILE A 461 -20.32 32.50 -16.26
C ILE A 461 -18.99 32.30 -17.00
N MET A 462 -18.43 33.41 -17.49
CA MET A 462 -17.13 33.45 -18.16
C MET A 462 -16.05 32.72 -17.32
N ALA A 463 -15.13 32.03 -18.00
CA ALA A 463 -13.99 31.37 -17.36
C ALA A 463 -13.25 32.41 -16.51
N HIS A 464 -13.14 32.16 -15.21
CA HIS A 464 -12.34 33.01 -14.34
C HIS A 464 -10.85 32.78 -14.62
N PRO A 465 -10.01 33.82 -14.51
CA PRO A 465 -8.59 33.75 -14.89
C PRO A 465 -7.75 32.74 -14.08
N ASN A 466 -8.27 32.20 -12.97
CA ASN A 466 -7.49 31.39 -12.02
C ASN A 466 -7.89 29.91 -11.92
N SER A 467 -8.90 29.42 -12.65
CA SER A 467 -9.21 27.99 -12.71
C SER A 467 -9.77 27.61 -14.08
N PRO A 468 -9.19 26.61 -14.77
CA PRO A 468 -9.72 26.11 -16.03
C PRO A 468 -10.98 25.27 -15.83
N TYR A 469 -11.38 24.99 -14.58
CA TYR A 469 -12.50 24.11 -14.26
C TYR A 469 -13.73 24.89 -13.80
N ARG A 470 -14.90 24.37 -14.15
CA ARG A 470 -16.20 24.88 -13.73
C ARG A 470 -17.02 23.79 -13.07
N LEU A 471 -17.77 24.16 -12.04
CA LEU A 471 -18.74 23.29 -11.37
C LEU A 471 -20.12 23.89 -11.53
N ASN A 472 -20.98 23.16 -12.22
CA ASN A 472 -22.35 23.52 -12.47
C ASN A 472 -23.26 22.44 -11.90
N PHE A 473 -24.39 22.83 -11.32
CA PHE A 473 -25.43 21.90 -10.93
C PHE A 473 -26.63 22.10 -11.85
N THR A 474 -27.07 21.05 -12.52
CA THR A 474 -28.22 21.06 -13.41
C THR A 474 -29.29 20.10 -12.89
N ARG A 475 -30.54 20.55 -12.92
CA ARG A 475 -31.69 19.72 -12.58
C ARG A 475 -32.53 19.52 -13.83
N SER A 476 -32.76 18.27 -14.21
CA SER A 476 -33.63 17.94 -15.35
C SER A 476 -35.06 17.69 -14.86
N GLY A 477 -35.90 18.74 -14.92
CA GLY A 477 -37.33 18.64 -14.58
C GLY A 477 -37.65 18.41 -13.10
N PRO A 478 -38.85 17.89 -12.76
CA PRO A 478 -39.30 17.66 -11.37
C PRO A 478 -38.64 16.43 -10.72
N THR A 479 -37.59 15.88 -11.31
CA THR A 479 -36.92 14.69 -10.81
C THR A 479 -36.24 14.95 -9.46
N LYS A 480 -36.14 13.90 -8.64
CA LYS A 480 -35.44 13.89 -7.34
C LYS A 480 -33.92 13.83 -7.49
N ILE A 481 -33.42 13.62 -8.71
CA ILE A 481 -32.01 13.49 -9.05
C ILE A 481 -31.57 14.75 -9.78
N GLY A 482 -30.48 15.35 -9.34
CA GLY A 482 -29.78 16.42 -10.06
C GLY A 482 -28.40 15.97 -10.50
N GLN A 483 -27.81 16.68 -11.45
CA GLN A 483 -26.50 16.37 -12.01
C GLN A 483 -25.51 17.45 -11.61
N LEU A 484 -24.46 17.05 -10.93
CA LEU A 484 -23.29 17.87 -10.67
C LEU A 484 -22.30 17.67 -11.82
N VAL A 485 -22.20 18.67 -12.68
CA VAL A 485 -21.36 18.66 -13.89
C VAL A 485 -20.09 19.46 -13.62
N ILE A 486 -18.95 18.80 -13.75
CA ILE A 486 -17.63 19.40 -13.64
C ILE A 486 -16.99 19.36 -15.02
N GLU A 487 -16.67 20.52 -15.57
CA GLU A 487 -16.16 20.66 -16.94
C GLU A 487 -14.85 21.45 -16.98
N MET A 488 -13.93 21.05 -17.83
CA MET A 488 -12.74 21.80 -18.17
C MET A 488 -13.06 22.74 -19.34
N GLY A 489 -12.68 24.01 -19.22
CA GLY A 489 -12.89 25.02 -20.26
C GLY A 489 -12.09 24.78 -21.53
N ASP A 490 -10.98 24.03 -21.43
CA ASP A 490 -10.15 23.58 -22.54
C ASP A 490 -10.15 22.03 -22.61
N PRO A 491 -10.87 21.41 -23.57
CA PRO A 491 -10.97 19.96 -23.68
C PRO A 491 -9.69 19.26 -24.14
N GLU A 492 -8.67 19.99 -24.62
CA GLU A 492 -7.34 19.41 -24.92
C GLU A 492 -6.43 19.35 -23.67
N GLY A 493 -6.86 19.95 -22.54
CA GLY A 493 -6.08 20.12 -21.31
C GLY A 493 -5.82 18.87 -20.46
N GLY A 494 -6.27 17.68 -20.89
CA GLY A 494 -6.03 16.40 -20.21
C GLY A 494 -7.22 15.87 -19.39
N GLU A 495 -7.00 14.85 -18.55
CA GLU A 495 -8.00 14.33 -17.62
C GLU A 495 -7.82 14.93 -16.21
N PHE A 496 -8.78 14.71 -15.32
CA PHE A 496 -8.74 15.21 -13.95
C PHE A 496 -9.50 14.30 -12.99
N THR A 497 -9.15 14.30 -11.71
CA THR A 497 -9.88 13.62 -10.64
C THR A 497 -10.55 14.61 -9.70
N VAL A 498 -11.61 14.18 -9.02
CA VAL A 498 -12.40 15.02 -8.10
C VAL A 498 -12.37 14.41 -6.71
N ARG A 499 -12.01 15.23 -5.73
CA ARG A 499 -11.81 14.85 -4.32
C ARG A 499 -12.54 15.84 -3.41
N ASN A 500 -12.82 15.43 -2.18
CA ASN A 500 -13.45 16.27 -1.14
C ASN A 500 -14.71 17.00 -1.63
N VAL A 501 -15.64 16.29 -2.26
CA VAL A 501 -16.93 16.88 -2.65
C VAL A 501 -17.77 17.04 -1.39
N VAL A 502 -18.05 18.28 -1.01
CA VAL A 502 -18.85 18.63 0.16
C VAL A 502 -20.08 19.44 -0.28
N ALA A 503 -21.22 19.13 0.32
CA ALA A 503 -22.45 19.91 0.24
C ALA A 503 -22.59 20.76 1.51
N LEU A 504 -22.62 22.08 1.35
CA LEU A 504 -22.90 23.02 2.42
C LEU A 504 -24.41 23.32 2.42
N LEU A 505 -25.11 22.95 3.49
CA LEU A 505 -26.56 23.03 3.60
C LEU A 505 -26.99 24.32 4.33
N GLY A 506 -27.95 25.06 3.76
CA GLY A 506 -28.62 26.21 4.39
C GLY A 506 -28.12 27.61 3.97
N PRO A 507 -28.77 28.69 4.46
CA PRO A 507 -28.36 30.07 4.18
C PRO A 507 -27.00 30.39 4.84
N SER A 508 -26.10 31.03 4.09
CA SER A 508 -24.70 31.27 4.44
C SER A 508 -24.50 31.88 5.85
N GLY A 509 -23.91 31.11 6.77
CA GLY A 509 -23.52 31.52 8.11
C GLY A 509 -22.34 30.68 8.65
N PRO A 510 -21.59 31.16 9.66
CA PRO A 510 -20.35 30.52 10.16
C PRO A 510 -20.56 29.16 10.86
N THR A 511 -21.78 28.65 10.94
CA THR A 511 -22.16 27.40 11.62
C THR A 511 -22.74 26.36 10.65
N GLN A 512 -22.40 26.41 9.36
CA GLN A 512 -22.83 25.39 8.41
C GLN A 512 -22.02 24.10 8.59
N LYS A 513 -22.72 22.99 8.82
CA LYS A 513 -22.11 21.67 8.88
C LYS A 513 -21.88 21.17 7.46
N PRO A 514 -20.63 20.91 7.03
CA PRO A 514 -20.37 20.33 5.72
C PRO A 514 -20.85 18.88 5.68
N HIS A 515 -21.60 18.53 4.64
CA HIS A 515 -22.03 17.18 4.35
C HIS A 515 -21.09 16.57 3.30
N LEU A 516 -20.26 15.60 3.70
CA LEU A 516 -19.24 15.00 2.84
C LEU A 516 -19.88 13.95 1.92
N LEU A 517 -19.73 14.14 0.60
CA LEU A 517 -20.24 13.23 -0.44
C LEU A 517 -19.13 12.32 -0.97
N ILE A 518 -17.97 12.91 -1.24
CA ILE A 518 -16.76 12.22 -1.73
C ILE A 518 -15.59 12.63 -0.83
N ASP A 519 -14.83 11.66 -0.34
CA ASP A 519 -13.71 11.88 0.57
C ASP A 519 -12.44 12.40 -0.14
N GLY A 520 -11.36 12.49 0.64
CA GLY A 520 -10.06 12.95 0.18
C GLY A 520 -9.40 12.03 -0.83
N GLU A 521 -9.72 10.74 -0.86
CA GLU A 521 -9.22 9.76 -1.85
C GLU A 521 -10.01 9.80 -3.17
N GLY A 522 -11.13 10.54 -3.20
CA GLY A 522 -12.06 10.56 -4.32
C GLY A 522 -13.09 9.44 -4.24
N CYS A 523 -13.21 8.76 -3.10
CA CYS A 523 -14.17 7.69 -2.88
C CYS A 523 -15.51 8.24 -2.39
N VAL A 524 -16.59 7.70 -2.93
CA VAL A 524 -17.95 8.07 -2.50
C VAL A 524 -18.20 7.51 -1.10
N VAL A 525 -18.44 8.41 -0.14
CA VAL A 525 -18.76 8.04 1.26
C VAL A 525 -20.27 8.04 1.52
N ASP A 526 -21.03 8.90 0.84
CA ASP A 526 -22.48 8.93 0.94
C ASP A 526 -23.13 8.34 -0.32
N ARG A 527 -23.38 7.03 -0.25
CA ARG A 527 -24.08 6.27 -1.30
C ARG A 527 -25.59 6.54 -1.37
N ALA A 528 -26.16 7.20 -0.35
CA ALA A 528 -27.57 7.62 -0.39
C ALA A 528 -27.71 8.88 -1.26
N ALA A 529 -26.75 9.80 -1.16
CA ALA A 529 -26.71 11.02 -1.95
C ALA A 529 -26.10 10.82 -3.35
N VAL A 530 -24.97 10.11 -3.49
CA VAL A 530 -24.32 9.92 -4.80
C VAL A 530 -24.77 8.59 -5.42
N ARG A 531 -25.48 8.67 -6.55
CA ARG A 531 -26.06 7.50 -7.23
C ARG A 531 -25.18 6.94 -8.33
N GLN A 532 -24.53 7.80 -9.10
CA GLN A 532 -23.77 7.40 -10.28
C GLN A 532 -22.67 8.43 -10.58
N ILE A 533 -21.56 7.95 -11.14
CA ILE A 533 -20.48 8.79 -11.69
C ILE A 533 -20.26 8.38 -13.15
N SER A 534 -20.25 9.34 -14.07
CA SER A 534 -20.07 9.08 -15.49
C SER A 534 -19.15 10.09 -16.17
N ARG A 535 -18.44 9.63 -17.21
CA ARG A 535 -17.59 10.45 -18.08
C ARG A 535 -18.00 10.23 -19.53
N GLN A 536 -19.03 10.95 -19.95
CA GLN A 536 -19.55 10.82 -21.31
C GLN A 536 -18.63 11.46 -22.35
N ILE A 537 -17.88 12.51 -21.98
CA ILE A 537 -16.98 13.26 -22.86
C ILE A 537 -15.64 13.52 -22.13
N PRO A 538 -14.48 13.49 -22.80
CA PRO A 538 -13.20 13.93 -22.23
C PRO A 538 -13.29 15.34 -21.66
N GLY A 539 -12.65 15.59 -20.50
CA GLY A 539 -12.72 16.89 -19.84
C GLY A 539 -14.05 17.20 -19.14
N GLN A 540 -14.98 16.23 -19.04
CA GLN A 540 -16.22 16.37 -18.28
C GLN A 540 -16.43 15.20 -17.32
N LEU A 541 -16.88 15.49 -16.09
CA LEU A 541 -17.32 14.52 -15.09
C LEU A 541 -18.73 14.87 -14.62
N ILE A 542 -19.63 13.89 -14.65
CA ILE A 542 -21.02 14.05 -14.21
C ILE A 542 -21.26 13.15 -13.00
N ILE A 543 -21.72 13.74 -11.90
CA ILE A 543 -22.08 13.03 -10.67
C ILE A 543 -23.58 13.20 -10.46
N ASP A 544 -24.32 12.10 -10.44
CA ASP A 544 -25.76 12.10 -10.19
C ASP A 544 -26.01 12.12 -8.67
N ILE A 545 -26.71 13.16 -8.22
CA ILE A 545 -26.98 13.43 -6.81
C ILE A 545 -28.49 13.29 -6.54
N ASP A 546 -28.83 12.41 -5.62
CA ASP A 546 -30.18 12.28 -5.05
C ASP A 546 -30.41 13.38 -4.02
N LEU A 547 -31.28 14.33 -4.36
CA LEU A 547 -31.55 15.50 -3.53
C LEU A 547 -32.34 15.16 -2.27
N THR A 548 -32.96 13.98 -2.20
CA THR A 548 -33.69 13.54 -0.99
C THR A 548 -32.75 13.28 0.18
N ALA A 549 -31.47 13.03 -0.08
CA ALA A 549 -30.47 12.83 0.97
C ALA A 549 -30.21 14.09 1.82
N PHE A 550 -30.63 15.27 1.37
CA PHE A 550 -30.41 16.54 2.07
C PHE A 550 -31.58 16.98 2.97
N GLY A 551 -32.61 16.15 3.12
CA GLY A 551 -33.75 16.41 4.01
C GLY A 551 -34.50 17.72 3.66
N GLU A 552 -34.74 18.55 4.68
CA GLU A 552 -35.48 19.82 4.56
C GLU A 552 -34.61 21.02 4.14
N ALA A 553 -33.36 20.80 3.71
CA ALA A 553 -32.51 21.89 3.28
C ALA A 553 -33.12 22.63 2.08
N THR A 554 -33.15 23.97 2.12
CA THR A 554 -33.71 24.81 1.05
C THR A 554 -32.66 25.29 0.06
N GLU A 555 -31.39 25.30 0.47
CA GLU A 555 -30.25 25.74 -0.35
C GLU A 555 -29.05 24.84 -0.13
N VAL A 556 -28.32 24.53 -1.21
CA VAL A 556 -27.06 23.76 -1.20
C VAL A 556 -26.00 24.46 -2.02
N VAL A 557 -24.78 24.52 -1.49
CA VAL A 557 -23.57 24.93 -2.21
C VAL A 557 -22.60 23.75 -2.23
N TYR A 558 -22.19 23.33 -3.43
CA TYR A 558 -21.20 22.27 -3.58
C TYR A 558 -19.79 22.86 -3.66
N GLN A 559 -18.85 22.30 -2.90
CA GLN A 559 -17.42 22.60 -3.05
C GLN A 559 -16.66 21.31 -3.34
N SER A 560 -15.61 21.40 -4.15
CA SER A 560 -14.74 20.25 -4.42
C SER A 560 -13.31 20.68 -4.74
N LEU A 561 -12.41 19.70 -4.67
CA LEU A 561 -11.03 19.82 -5.14
C LEU A 561 -10.88 19.03 -6.44
N ILE A 562 -10.26 19.67 -7.43
CA ILE A 562 -9.87 19.04 -8.69
C ILE A 562 -8.36 18.91 -8.73
N GLU A 563 -7.88 17.72 -9.09
CA GLU A 563 -6.48 17.44 -9.36
C GLU A 563 -6.32 17.00 -10.82
N PRO A 564 -5.47 17.67 -11.62
CA PRO A 564 -5.15 17.24 -12.98
C PRO A 564 -4.42 15.88 -12.96
N CYS A 565 -4.73 15.00 -13.90
CA CYS A 565 -4.04 13.72 -14.03
C CYS A 565 -4.01 13.25 -15.49
N SER A 566 -3.03 12.42 -15.82
CA SER A 566 -2.77 12.02 -17.21
C SER A 566 -3.33 10.65 -17.57
N TYR A 567 -3.66 9.80 -16.59
CA TYR A 567 -4.13 8.44 -16.82
C TYR A 567 -4.92 7.90 -15.61
N ASN A 568 -5.96 7.11 -15.88
CA ASN A 568 -6.79 6.40 -14.90
C ASN A 568 -7.18 7.26 -13.69
N CYS A 569 -7.73 8.43 -13.99
CA CYS A 569 -8.07 9.49 -13.04
C CYS A 569 -9.21 9.18 -12.06
N MET A 570 -9.71 7.95 -12.03
CA MET A 570 -10.81 7.55 -11.16
C MET A 570 -10.32 6.55 -10.12
N PRO A 571 -10.59 6.75 -8.82
CA PRO A 571 -10.15 5.82 -7.80
C PRO A 571 -10.89 4.49 -7.92
N SER A 572 -10.18 3.40 -7.66
CA SER A 572 -10.69 2.02 -7.77
C SER A 572 -11.87 1.73 -6.84
N CYS A 573 -12.03 2.47 -5.74
CA CYS A 573 -13.15 2.31 -4.81
C CYS A 573 -14.54 2.59 -5.42
N ASN A 574 -14.63 3.23 -6.60
CA ASN A 574 -15.90 3.63 -7.21
C ASN A 574 -16.40 2.66 -8.31
N HIS A 575 -15.79 1.48 -8.51
CA HIS A 575 -16.14 0.52 -9.58
C HIS A 575 -17.64 0.22 -9.72
N GLU A 576 -18.37 0.15 -8.61
CA GLU A 576 -19.81 -0.15 -8.59
C GLU A 576 -20.70 1.02 -9.07
N LEU A 577 -20.18 2.25 -9.05
CA LEU A 577 -20.93 3.48 -9.37
C LEU A 577 -20.59 4.04 -10.77
N LEU A 578 -19.66 3.37 -11.47
CA LEU A 578 -19.12 3.81 -12.75
C LEU A 578 -19.98 3.31 -13.92
N LYS A 579 -20.40 4.25 -14.80
CA LYS A 579 -21.12 3.94 -16.04
C LYS A 579 -20.54 4.74 -17.21
N ASP A 580 -20.48 4.12 -18.38
CA ASP A 580 -20.03 4.70 -19.66
C ASP A 580 -18.64 5.37 -19.59
N PHE A 581 -17.59 4.57 -19.42
CA PHE A 581 -16.19 5.02 -19.43
C PHE A 581 -15.50 4.68 -20.76
N LEU A 582 -14.97 5.70 -21.44
CA LEU A 582 -14.12 5.50 -22.62
C LEU A 582 -12.74 4.98 -22.19
N PRO A 583 -12.22 3.87 -22.75
CA PRO A 583 -10.88 3.40 -22.44
C PRO A 583 -9.83 4.32 -23.07
N ALA A 584 -8.91 4.84 -22.25
CA ALA A 584 -7.80 5.68 -22.70
C ALA A 584 -6.68 4.86 -23.36
N LYS A 585 -6.05 5.44 -24.39
CA LYS A 585 -4.89 4.88 -25.13
C LYS A 585 -3.66 4.73 -24.24
N THR A 586 -2.90 3.67 -24.47
CA THR A 586 -1.61 3.38 -23.83
C THR A 586 -0.48 4.24 -24.40
N MET A 587 0.22 5.01 -23.55
CA MET A 587 1.54 5.57 -23.90
C MET A 587 2.44 5.80 -22.67
N ARG A 588 3.74 5.84 -22.96
CA ARG A 588 4.92 5.70 -22.08
C ARG A 588 5.00 6.74 -20.94
N ARG A 589 5.26 6.25 -19.73
CA ARG A 589 5.49 6.99 -18.46
C ARG A 589 6.56 8.08 -18.62
N ARG A 590 6.26 9.32 -18.20
CA ARG A 590 7.17 10.47 -18.24
C ARG A 590 8.30 10.30 -17.20
N ARG A 591 9.50 10.81 -17.56
CA ARG A 591 10.77 10.64 -16.82
C ARG A 591 10.74 11.15 -15.38
N SER A 592 11.56 10.49 -14.57
CA SER A 592 11.85 10.62 -13.15
C SER A 592 12.23 12.03 -12.68
N LEU A 593 11.88 12.32 -11.42
CA LEU A 593 12.48 13.39 -10.61
C LEU A 593 13.98 13.10 -10.43
N PRO A 594 14.85 14.13 -10.38
CA PRO A 594 16.26 13.91 -10.12
C PRO A 594 16.46 13.34 -8.72
N ALA A 595 17.19 12.23 -8.63
CA ALA A 595 17.63 11.67 -7.38
C ALA A 595 18.67 12.59 -6.74
N GLY A 596 18.39 13.03 -5.52
CA GLY A 596 19.25 13.91 -4.75
C GLY A 596 18.73 14.07 -3.34
N ARG A 597 19.60 14.49 -2.40
CA ARG A 597 19.16 14.78 -1.01
C ARG A 597 18.14 15.91 -0.95
N ALA A 598 18.18 16.84 -1.92
CA ALA A 598 17.24 17.92 -2.04
C ALA A 598 16.21 17.59 -3.14
N LEU A 599 14.95 17.48 -2.75
CA LEU A 599 13.84 17.17 -3.64
C LEU A 599 12.89 18.36 -3.64
N GLU A 600 12.43 18.79 -4.82
CA GLU A 600 11.32 19.74 -4.92
C GLU A 600 10.11 19.01 -5.48
N ILE A 601 9.05 18.94 -4.66
CA ILE A 601 7.80 18.29 -5.03
C ILE A 601 6.71 19.37 -5.01
N SER A 602 6.06 19.54 -6.15
CA SER A 602 4.94 20.47 -6.31
C SER A 602 3.70 19.75 -6.79
N GLN A 603 2.54 20.16 -6.28
CA GLN A 603 1.25 19.69 -6.76
C GLN A 603 0.30 20.88 -6.91
N ASP A 604 -0.43 20.88 -8.02
CA ASP A 604 -1.45 21.87 -8.32
C ASP A 604 -2.84 21.26 -8.08
N VAL A 605 -3.64 21.92 -7.25
CA VAL A 605 -5.01 21.52 -6.90
C VAL A 605 -5.92 22.73 -7.07
N TYR A 606 -7.11 22.52 -7.61
CA TYR A 606 -8.09 23.57 -7.88
C TYR A 606 -9.28 23.42 -6.95
N LYS A 607 -9.49 24.39 -6.05
CA LYS A 607 -10.71 24.49 -5.24
C LYS A 607 -11.77 25.24 -6.01
N ILE A 608 -12.83 24.52 -6.37
CA ILE A 608 -13.98 25.04 -7.12
C ILE A 608 -15.21 25.05 -6.21
N SER A 609 -16.09 26.03 -6.42
CA SER A 609 -17.35 26.15 -5.68
C SER A 609 -18.49 26.44 -6.66
N GLY A 610 -19.59 25.72 -6.51
CA GLY A 610 -20.78 25.89 -7.32
C GLY A 610 -21.59 27.10 -6.89
N GLY A 611 -22.47 27.55 -7.79
CA GLY A 611 -23.50 28.52 -7.43
C GLY A 611 -24.49 27.96 -6.40
N ARG A 612 -25.19 28.86 -5.70
CA ARG A 612 -26.27 28.49 -4.77
C ARG A 612 -27.39 27.79 -5.54
N THR A 613 -27.69 26.56 -5.13
CA THR A 613 -28.79 25.78 -5.70
C THR A 613 -29.95 25.78 -4.73
N LYS A 614 -31.10 26.32 -5.15
CA LYS A 614 -32.35 26.21 -4.38
C LYS A 614 -32.95 24.83 -4.55
N LEU A 615 -33.10 24.11 -3.45
CA LEU A 615 -33.89 22.89 -3.38
C LEU A 615 -35.35 23.31 -3.24
N MET A 616 -36.05 23.52 -4.37
CA MET A 616 -37.50 23.78 -4.33
C MET A 616 -38.20 22.58 -3.67
N ALA A 617 -39.01 22.87 -2.64
CA ALA A 617 -40.00 21.93 -2.13
C ALA A 617 -40.86 21.44 -3.31
N LEU A 618 -40.99 20.13 -3.46
CA LEU A 618 -41.91 19.53 -4.41
C LEU A 618 -43.33 19.94 -4.00
N GLU A 619 -43.91 20.96 -4.64
CA GLU A 619 -45.33 21.23 -4.50
C GLU A 619 -46.12 20.03 -5.09
N PRO A 620 -47.13 19.51 -4.39
CA PRO A 620 -47.97 18.45 -4.93
C PRO A 620 -48.81 19.00 -6.09
N PRO A 621 -49.04 18.23 -7.16
CA PRO A 621 -49.87 18.68 -8.27
C PRO A 621 -51.32 18.84 -7.80
N ASN A 622 -51.91 20.00 -8.10
CA ASN A 622 -53.34 20.26 -7.99
C ASN A 622 -54.13 19.20 -8.77
N GLY A 623 -54.78 18.30 -8.04
CA GLY A 623 -55.76 17.35 -8.56
C GLY A 623 -56.71 16.99 -7.43
N SER A 624 -57.96 17.44 -7.56
CA SER A 624 -59.07 17.02 -6.70
C SER A 624 -59.18 15.50 -6.67
N GLY A 625 -58.89 14.91 -5.51
CA GLY A 625 -58.98 13.47 -5.26
C GLY A 625 -58.64 13.23 -3.80
N GLU A 626 -59.36 12.31 -3.17
CA GLU A 626 -59.40 12.08 -1.73
C GLU A 626 -58.04 12.07 -1.02
N VAL A 627 -58.03 12.70 0.16
CA VAL A 627 -56.93 12.64 1.11
C VAL A 627 -56.82 11.19 1.63
N GLU A 628 -55.89 10.41 1.07
CA GLU A 628 -55.32 9.26 1.76
C GLU A 628 -53.97 9.66 2.35
N VAL A 629 -53.98 9.92 3.66
CA VAL A 629 -52.78 10.14 4.47
C VAL A 629 -52.03 8.82 4.54
N GLU A 630 -50.88 8.73 3.88
CA GLU A 630 -49.94 7.63 4.07
C GLU A 630 -49.25 7.82 5.45
N GLU A 631 -49.88 7.25 6.48
CA GLU A 631 -49.35 7.22 7.84
C GLU A 631 -48.06 6.39 7.91
N VAL A 632 -46.98 7.08 8.21
CA VAL A 632 -45.66 6.58 8.58
C VAL A 632 -45.76 5.59 9.75
N TRP A 633 -45.54 4.30 9.47
CA TRP A 633 -44.91 3.21 10.26
C TRP A 633 -45.20 3.01 11.77
N SER A 634 -46.02 3.84 12.41
CA SER A 634 -46.34 3.78 13.84
C SER A 634 -47.70 3.13 14.12
N ALA A 635 -48.63 3.17 13.16
CA ALA A 635 -49.97 2.59 13.30
C ALA A 635 -50.00 1.05 13.17
N ALA A 636 -49.11 0.45 12.36
CA ALA A 636 -49.12 -1.00 12.12
C ALA A 636 -48.71 -1.84 13.35
N LEU A 637 -47.88 -1.28 14.24
CA LEU A 637 -47.49 -1.94 15.50
C LEU A 637 -48.60 -1.81 16.55
N ALA A 638 -49.25 -0.65 16.63
CA ALA A 638 -50.37 -0.41 17.56
C ALA A 638 -51.60 -1.27 17.21
N LYS A 639 -51.91 -1.42 15.92
CA LYS A 639 -53.08 -2.19 15.43
C LYS A 639 -52.94 -3.70 15.68
N LYS A 640 -51.72 -4.22 15.86
CA LYS A 640 -51.47 -5.64 16.14
C LYS A 640 -51.49 -5.99 17.63
N ILE A 641 -51.32 -5.01 18.52
CA ILE A 641 -51.29 -5.22 19.98
C ILE A 641 -52.68 -5.08 20.60
N CYS A 642 -53.58 -4.26 20.03
CA CYS A 642 -54.90 -4.00 20.61
C CYS A 642 -56.07 -4.79 19.97
N HIS A 643 -55.86 -6.01 19.47
CA HIS A 643 -56.98 -6.85 18.99
C HIS A 643 -57.49 -7.77 20.11
N GLY A 644 -58.50 -7.33 20.86
CA GLY A 644 -59.22 -8.18 21.82
C GLY A 644 -59.85 -7.41 22.99
N THR A 645 -61.03 -6.85 22.74
CA THR A 645 -62.09 -6.49 23.73
C THR A 645 -61.66 -6.12 25.16
N TYR A 646 -60.83 -5.10 25.38
CA TYR A 646 -60.79 -4.35 26.66
C TYR A 646 -60.37 -2.89 26.40
N SER A 647 -60.95 -1.96 27.17
CA SER A 647 -60.99 -0.51 26.90
C SER A 647 -59.62 0.09 26.54
N GLU A 648 -59.63 1.06 25.61
CA GLU A 648 -58.52 1.93 25.17
C GLU A 648 -57.49 2.28 26.27
N LEU A 649 -57.96 2.53 27.50
CA LEU A 649 -57.11 2.87 28.65
C LEU A 649 -56.11 1.77 29.03
N HIS A 650 -56.47 0.50 28.89
CA HIS A 650 -55.59 -0.63 29.17
C HIS A 650 -54.53 -0.83 28.08
N CYS A 651 -54.83 -0.47 26.82
CA CYS A 651 -53.82 -0.57 25.76
C CYS A 651 -52.75 0.52 25.93
N VAL A 652 -53.16 1.75 26.29
CA VAL A 652 -52.23 2.84 26.62
C VAL A 652 -51.38 2.50 27.85
N ALA A 653 -51.99 1.96 28.91
CA ALA A 653 -51.25 1.53 30.10
C ALA A 653 -50.24 0.42 29.78
N SER A 654 -50.60 -0.56 28.95
CA SER A 654 -49.71 -1.65 28.53
C SER A 654 -48.55 -1.14 27.67
N LEU A 655 -48.81 -0.21 26.75
CA LEU A 655 -47.77 0.42 25.94
C LEU A 655 -46.81 1.26 26.80
N LEU A 656 -47.33 2.01 27.79
CA LEU A 656 -46.49 2.74 28.74
C LEU A 656 -45.61 1.80 29.57
N VAL A 657 -46.15 0.67 30.04
CA VAL A 657 -45.38 -0.35 30.77
C VAL A 657 -44.29 -0.96 29.88
N ILE A 658 -44.60 -1.30 28.63
CA ILE A 658 -43.61 -1.81 27.66
C ILE A 658 -42.51 -0.78 27.41
N PHE A 659 -42.85 0.50 27.28
CA PHE A 659 -41.88 1.58 27.10
C PHE A 659 -40.99 1.76 28.33
N LEU A 660 -41.56 1.59 29.53
CA LEU A 660 -40.82 1.63 30.80
C LEU A 660 -39.86 0.44 30.92
N PHE A 661 -40.27 -0.76 30.51
CA PHE A 661 -39.38 -1.92 30.47
C PHE A 661 -38.26 -1.79 29.43
N LEU A 662 -38.55 -1.27 28.24
CA LEU A 662 -37.55 -1.01 27.21
C LEU A 662 -36.52 0.04 27.66
N SER A 663 -36.97 1.13 28.28
CA SER A 663 -36.07 2.15 28.81
C SER A 663 -35.21 1.62 29.96
N LEU A 664 -35.78 0.83 30.89
CA LEU A 664 -35.02 0.15 31.93
C LEU A 664 -34.01 -0.86 31.37
N ALA A 665 -34.36 -1.61 30.32
CA ALA A 665 -33.46 -2.52 29.65
C ALA A 665 -32.27 -1.78 29.00
N ILE A 666 -32.52 -0.68 28.30
CA ILE A 666 -31.47 0.16 27.70
C ILE A 666 -30.53 0.73 28.78
N VAL A 667 -31.09 1.21 29.89
CA VAL A 667 -30.29 1.70 31.03
C VAL A 667 -29.46 0.57 31.63
N SER A 668 -30.01 -0.63 31.80
CA SER A 668 -29.29 -1.78 32.35
C SER A 668 -28.13 -2.23 31.45
N VAL A 669 -28.31 -2.25 30.12
CA VAL A 669 -27.25 -2.57 29.15
C VAL A 669 -26.18 -1.49 29.15
N SER A 670 -26.57 -0.22 29.25
CA SER A 670 -25.62 0.90 29.33
C SER A 670 -24.77 0.83 30.60
N ILE A 671 -25.38 0.51 31.75
CA ILE A 671 -24.69 0.28 33.01
C ILE A 671 -23.75 -0.94 32.91
N ALA A 672 -24.20 -2.06 32.34
CA ALA A 672 -23.37 -3.25 32.14
C ALA A 672 -22.17 -2.96 31.22
N CYS A 673 -22.35 -2.21 30.13
CA CYS A 673 -21.28 -1.77 29.26
C CYS A 673 -20.30 -0.84 29.97
N TYR A 674 -20.80 0.09 30.80
CA TYR A 674 -19.97 0.99 31.59
C TYR A 674 -19.09 0.21 32.59
N TYR A 675 -19.68 -0.69 33.37
CA TYR A 675 -18.94 -1.52 34.32
C TYR A 675 -18.02 -2.52 33.63
N GLY A 676 -18.39 -3.08 32.48
CA GLY A 676 -17.50 -3.93 31.69
C GLY A 676 -16.26 -3.18 31.20
N LYS A 677 -16.43 -1.90 30.80
CA LYS A 677 -15.31 -1.03 30.39
C LYS A 677 -14.43 -0.67 31.60
N GLN A 678 -15.03 -0.43 32.77
CA GLN A 678 -14.28 -0.13 33.99
C GLN A 678 -13.54 -1.37 34.54
N TYR A 679 -14.14 -2.55 34.48
CA TYR A 679 -13.52 -3.82 34.87
C TYR A 679 -12.32 -4.16 33.99
N ARG A 680 -12.39 -3.93 32.67
CA ARG A 680 -11.23 -4.09 31.77
C ARG A 680 -10.08 -3.14 32.14
N ARG A 681 -10.37 -1.88 32.51
CA ARG A 681 -9.35 -0.96 33.01
C ARG A 681 -8.76 -1.42 34.33
N HIS A 682 -9.57 -1.98 35.23
CA HIS A 682 -9.07 -2.48 36.50
C HIS A 682 -8.18 -3.73 36.34
N GLN A 683 -8.52 -4.64 35.41
CA GLN A 683 -7.67 -5.79 35.08
C GLN A 683 -6.31 -5.38 34.46
N GLN A 684 -6.24 -4.25 33.75
CA GLN A 684 -4.98 -3.71 33.25
C GLN A 684 -4.08 -3.17 34.38
N LEU A 685 -4.67 -2.72 35.50
CA LEU A 685 -3.94 -2.20 36.66
C LEU A 685 -3.51 -3.29 37.66
N ILE A 686 -4.18 -4.45 37.66
CA ILE A 686 -3.88 -5.56 38.59
C ILE A 686 -2.83 -6.53 38.03
N ARG A 687 -2.43 -6.45 36.76
CA ARG A 687 -1.30 -7.27 36.26
C ARG A 687 0.01 -6.76 36.87
N PRO A 688 0.66 -7.51 37.78
CA PRO A 688 1.99 -7.13 38.24
C PRO A 688 2.96 -7.24 37.06
N PRO A 689 3.99 -6.38 36.98
CA PRO A 689 5.04 -6.55 36.00
C PRO A 689 5.76 -7.86 36.31
N ILE A 690 5.75 -8.79 35.35
CA ILE A 690 6.65 -9.95 35.37
C ILE A 690 8.04 -9.40 35.01
N GLY A 691 8.68 -8.76 35.99
CA GLY A 691 10.09 -8.42 35.96
C GLY A 691 10.87 -9.63 36.44
N ARG A 692 11.54 -10.32 35.51
CA ARG A 692 12.54 -11.34 35.83
C ARG A 692 13.74 -10.59 36.42
N VAL A 693 13.89 -10.64 37.74
CA VAL A 693 15.09 -10.16 38.44
C VAL A 693 16.15 -11.24 38.28
N GLU A 694 17.09 -11.05 37.36
CA GLU A 694 18.34 -11.81 37.35
C GLU A 694 19.28 -11.24 38.42
N TYR A 695 19.63 -12.07 39.40
CA TYR A 695 20.67 -11.76 40.38
C TYR A 695 22.02 -12.04 39.73
N GLU A 696 22.81 -10.99 39.50
CA GLU A 696 24.21 -11.10 39.10
C GLU A 696 25.06 -11.38 40.35
N PHE A 697 25.41 -12.66 40.57
CA PHE A 697 26.40 -13.04 41.59
C PHE A 697 27.80 -12.67 41.09
N ARG A 698 28.41 -11.67 41.73
CA ARG A 698 29.80 -11.30 41.54
C ARG A 698 30.67 -12.09 42.52
N GLU A 699 31.31 -13.16 42.06
CA GLU A 699 32.37 -13.83 42.82
C GLU A 699 33.64 -12.97 42.79
N GLU A 700 33.98 -12.37 43.92
CA GLU A 700 35.31 -11.83 44.18
C GLU A 700 36.26 -12.99 44.54
N SER A 701 37.28 -13.19 43.72
CA SER A 701 38.40 -14.08 44.00
C SER A 701 39.30 -13.43 45.05
N ILE A 702 39.32 -14.01 46.25
CA ILE A 702 40.32 -13.73 47.28
C ILE A 702 41.41 -14.80 47.20
N GLN A 703 42.64 -14.33 47.04
CA GLN A 703 43.88 -15.11 47.13
C GLN A 703 44.00 -15.89 48.44
N LYS A 704 44.35 -17.17 48.34
CA LYS A 704 45.40 -17.81 49.15
C LYS A 704 45.95 -19.04 48.46
#